data_AF-A0A1Y6MLQ8-F1
#
_entry.id   AF-A0A1Y6MLQ8-F1
#
_cell.length_a   1.000
_cell.length_b   1.000
_cell.length_c   1.000
_cell.angle_alpha   90.00
_cell.angle_beta   90.00
_cell.angle_gamma   90.00
#
_symmetry.space_group_name_H-M   'P 1'
#
loop_
_entity.id
_entity.type
_entity.pdbx_description
1 polymer ?
#
loop_
_entity_poly.entity_id
_entity_poly.type
_entity_poly.pdbx_seq_one_letter_code
_entity_poly.pdbx_strand_id
1 'polypeptide(L)'
;MKGNILGDIRAEHDVNMLENSFWQTTEYKSLLESYDRCIIVGRRGTGKSALVHMLSKHWENRQKTQVLVITPVEEQIIGLRDVLKLFGDNYLHIKAGSKLAWRYAIYMEVITEMVNHYKLKNFLDIHSIQSHIVDWGSRRNNITRKIRRKLISILESDDKNKSPESRIADLSDAFELDLLEEVILEAAEKGKFQFVLFADKLDEGYTPDNLGVAIVDGFVQSVIDIKHILKEKVIAFAFIRDNIYRAISKNDPDFTRNIEGQTLRIHWDEYNLFNLVCNRLRVAFNSNVENNTRVWNAHTADELKSLKGFRFALKLTLYRPRDILVLLNDAFLRAGSQNRTNIIIEDIDATAKTISNNRLNDLHKEYETVFPALEKFTKCFSNEPQEVTLNIACNLIGKALDNDDVSDKLLKQDLILSDNPAQVIQRLYSVGFIGLYNDTSSSYVFCHDGKDPDRDFNPDSKLLIHPCYLLALNNQNIGLNINNAEDIHDEYDIEVSSIDKEFRKQKIGTLISDLNKISEGHEEQLDFYSWVLKSIKVLLAAELVNIEITQKNNFSTISATNIGNKDIWNEILNEYKCSKVFINIYNKQGLSRNDYLSISDKIFNKDIKLAFIINRDKDNNISKYTELKWVREIYNKKGILIIKLSSKFLERQLSKSRNPQKHDDINKEMKKLIKIYTNTWVNIKKK
;
A
#
# COMPACT_ATOMS: atom_id res chain seq x y z
N MET A 1 -27.18 26.21 13.94
CA MET A 1 -27.43 24.89 13.34
C MET A 1 -26.29 23.96 13.72
N LYS A 2 -26.53 22.66 13.98
CA LYS A 2 -25.43 21.71 14.21
C LYS A 2 -24.64 21.54 12.90
N GLY A 3 -23.31 21.57 12.96
CA GLY A 3 -22.46 21.40 11.76
C GLY A 3 -22.65 20.04 11.08
N ASN A 4 -22.89 18.98 11.86
CA ASN A 4 -23.12 17.62 11.39
C ASN A 4 -24.56 17.19 11.73
N ILE A 5 -25.55 17.61 10.94
CA ILE A 5 -26.96 17.36 11.23
C ILE A 5 -27.33 15.87 11.10
N LEU A 6 -26.69 15.14 10.18
CA LEU A 6 -26.89 13.71 9.96
C LEU A 6 -26.00 12.83 10.83
N GLY A 7 -25.31 13.40 11.83
CA GLY A 7 -24.39 12.69 12.70
C GLY A 7 -22.91 12.88 12.32
N ASP A 8 -22.03 12.51 13.25
CA ASP A 8 -20.58 12.60 13.09
C ASP A 8 -20.10 11.57 12.05
N ILE A 9 -19.01 11.93 11.35
CA ILE A 9 -18.39 11.10 10.32
C ILE A 9 -17.53 9.98 10.92
N ARG A 10 -17.18 10.09 12.22
CA ARG A 10 -16.46 9.10 13.01
C ARG A 10 -17.47 8.35 13.86
N ALA A 11 -17.56 7.03 13.67
CA ALA A 11 -18.55 6.19 14.36
C ALA A 11 -18.45 6.28 15.88
N GLU A 12 -17.24 6.48 16.42
CA GLU A 12 -16.96 6.58 17.86
C GLU A 12 -17.57 7.83 18.48
N HIS A 13 -17.77 8.88 17.68
CA HIS A 13 -18.39 10.13 18.12
C HIS A 13 -19.88 10.21 17.72
N ASP A 14 -20.37 9.21 16.99
CA ASP A 14 -21.71 9.20 16.39
C ASP A 14 -22.69 8.24 17.08
N VAL A 15 -22.34 7.71 18.25
CA VAL A 15 -23.06 6.62 18.96
C VAL A 15 -24.58 6.85 18.99
N ASN A 16 -25.05 8.01 19.45
CA ASN A 16 -26.47 8.29 19.57
C ASN A 16 -27.22 8.28 18.22
N MET A 17 -26.63 8.86 17.17
CA MET A 17 -27.26 8.87 15.85
C MET A 17 -27.21 7.47 15.25
N LEU A 18 -26.03 6.82 15.32
CA LEU A 18 -25.79 5.50 14.80
C LEU A 18 -26.81 4.49 15.35
N GLU A 19 -26.99 4.43 16.67
CA GLU A 19 -27.89 3.45 17.29
C GLU A 19 -29.37 3.65 16.91
N ASN A 20 -29.80 4.90 16.71
CA ASN A 20 -31.18 5.22 16.37
C ASN A 20 -31.48 5.14 14.86
N SER A 21 -30.45 5.14 14.01
CA SER A 21 -30.59 5.20 12.55
C SER A 21 -29.87 4.08 11.80
N PHE A 22 -29.33 3.09 12.52
CA PHE A 22 -28.52 2.04 11.91
C PHE A 22 -29.29 1.27 10.84
N TRP A 23 -28.72 1.21 9.64
CA TRP A 23 -29.22 0.38 8.55
C TRP A 23 -28.55 -1.00 8.60
N GLN A 24 -29.36 -2.05 8.78
CA GLN A 24 -28.87 -3.43 8.89
C GLN A 24 -28.62 -4.03 7.50
N THR A 25 -27.37 -3.99 7.04
CA THR A 25 -26.97 -4.61 5.77
C THR A 25 -26.98 -6.14 5.86
N THR A 26 -26.86 -6.80 4.71
CA THR A 26 -26.76 -8.27 4.63
C THR A 26 -25.54 -8.78 5.41
N GLU A 27 -24.39 -8.10 5.32
CA GLU A 27 -23.17 -8.47 6.04
C GLU A 27 -23.36 -8.41 7.55
N TYR A 28 -24.03 -7.37 8.05
CA TYR A 28 -24.36 -7.26 9.47
C TYR A 28 -25.21 -8.46 9.93
N LYS A 29 -26.27 -8.79 9.19
CA LYS A 29 -27.15 -9.92 9.50
C LYS A 29 -26.40 -11.26 9.45
N SER A 30 -25.58 -11.48 8.43
CA SER A 30 -24.74 -12.68 8.30
C SER A 30 -23.82 -12.86 9.50
N LEU A 31 -23.22 -11.79 10.02
CA LEU A 31 -22.37 -11.84 11.21
C LEU A 31 -23.16 -12.15 12.50
N LEU A 32 -24.45 -11.83 12.57
CA LEU A 32 -25.31 -12.17 13.70
C LEU A 32 -25.70 -13.65 13.74
N GLU A 33 -25.81 -14.27 12.56
CA GLU A 33 -26.31 -15.63 12.35
C GLU A 33 -25.17 -16.65 12.29
N SER A 34 -24.04 -16.30 11.69
CA SER A 34 -22.90 -17.19 11.50
C SER A 34 -21.58 -16.52 11.91
N TYR A 35 -20.66 -17.36 12.37
CA TYR A 35 -19.28 -16.99 12.71
C TYR A 35 -18.28 -17.54 11.68
N ASP A 36 -18.77 -18.03 10.53
CA ASP A 36 -17.96 -18.69 9.50
C ASP A 36 -16.94 -17.76 8.86
N ARG A 37 -17.25 -16.47 8.77
CA ARG A 37 -16.34 -15.45 8.23
C ARG A 37 -15.94 -14.47 9.33
N CYS A 38 -14.84 -14.77 10.01
CA CYS A 38 -14.35 -14.02 11.16
C CYS A 38 -13.46 -12.82 10.78
N ILE A 39 -13.02 -12.72 9.52
CA ILE A 39 -12.17 -11.63 9.03
C ILE A 39 -13.01 -10.66 8.19
N ILE A 40 -13.31 -9.48 8.73
CA ILE A 40 -14.12 -8.47 8.07
C ILE A 40 -13.20 -7.47 7.37
N VAL A 41 -13.30 -7.39 6.05
CA VAL A 41 -12.48 -6.51 5.20
C VAL A 41 -13.30 -5.35 4.68
N GLY A 42 -12.75 -4.14 4.75
CA GLY A 42 -13.36 -3.00 4.06
C GLY A 42 -12.42 -1.81 3.95
N ARG A 43 -12.68 -0.92 2.99
CA ARG A 43 -11.91 0.32 2.80
C ARG A 43 -12.16 1.33 3.93
N ARG A 44 -11.42 2.44 3.94
CA ARG A 44 -11.64 3.54 4.88
C ARG A 44 -12.99 4.19 4.58
N GLY A 45 -13.83 4.35 5.60
CA GLY A 45 -15.16 4.98 5.47
C GLY A 45 -16.32 4.03 5.17
N THR A 46 -16.09 2.71 5.05
CA THR A 46 -17.14 1.71 4.79
C THR A 46 -17.96 1.32 6.02
N GLY A 47 -17.65 1.85 7.21
CA GLY A 47 -18.42 1.58 8.44
C GLY A 47 -17.94 0.40 9.29
N LYS A 48 -16.69 -0.05 9.18
CA LYS A 48 -16.11 -1.10 10.06
C LYS A 48 -16.35 -0.84 11.56
N SER A 49 -15.97 0.34 12.05
CA SER A 49 -16.17 0.71 13.46
C SER A 49 -17.65 0.83 13.86
N ALA A 50 -18.52 1.23 12.91
CA ALA A 50 -19.96 1.27 13.13
C ALA A 50 -20.54 -0.15 13.26
N LEU A 51 -20.07 -1.11 12.46
CA LEU A 51 -20.40 -2.52 12.61
C LEU A 51 -19.93 -3.04 13.97
N VAL A 52 -18.67 -2.81 14.34
CA VAL A 52 -18.12 -3.24 15.65
C VAL A 52 -18.99 -2.75 16.79
N HIS A 53 -19.42 -1.48 16.78
CA HIS A 53 -20.30 -0.90 17.80
C HIS A 53 -21.65 -1.62 17.86
N MET A 54 -22.35 -1.73 16.73
CA MET A 54 -23.69 -2.33 16.67
C MET A 54 -23.69 -3.82 16.97
N LEU A 55 -22.66 -4.53 16.49
CA LEU A 55 -22.40 -5.92 16.82
C LEU A 55 -22.19 -6.04 18.34
N SER A 56 -21.21 -5.34 18.91
CA SER A 56 -20.93 -5.38 20.36
C SER A 56 -22.19 -5.18 21.20
N LYS A 57 -22.98 -4.15 20.90
CA LYS A 57 -24.25 -3.88 21.58
C LYS A 57 -25.27 -5.02 21.45
N HIS A 58 -25.35 -5.68 20.29
CA HIS A 58 -26.24 -6.82 20.09
C HIS A 58 -25.84 -8.03 20.95
N TRP A 59 -24.55 -8.40 21.00
CA TRP A 59 -24.10 -9.53 21.82
C TRP A 59 -24.08 -9.22 23.33
N GLU A 60 -23.86 -7.96 23.74
CA GLU A 60 -23.99 -7.56 25.15
C GLU A 60 -25.39 -7.79 25.71
N ASN A 61 -26.42 -7.70 24.87
CA ASN A 61 -27.82 -7.97 25.25
C ASN A 61 -28.15 -9.47 25.34
N ARG A 62 -27.27 -10.37 24.89
CA ARG A 62 -27.49 -11.82 24.99
C ARG A 62 -27.14 -12.32 26.40
N GLN A 63 -28.00 -13.18 26.94
CA GLN A 63 -27.77 -13.76 28.26
C GLN A 63 -26.51 -14.64 28.24
N LYS A 64 -25.68 -14.50 29.30
CA LYS A 64 -24.42 -15.25 29.48
C LYS A 64 -23.41 -15.05 28.34
N THR A 65 -23.47 -13.93 27.65
CA THR A 65 -22.43 -13.51 26.70
C THR A 65 -21.59 -12.41 27.34
N GLN A 66 -20.28 -12.42 27.09
CA GLN A 66 -19.35 -11.36 27.47
C GLN A 66 -18.70 -10.83 26.19
N VAL A 67 -18.69 -9.52 26.02
CA VAL A 67 -18.12 -8.86 24.84
C VAL A 67 -16.81 -8.18 25.22
N LEU A 68 -15.78 -8.37 24.38
CA LEU A 68 -14.51 -7.69 24.50
C LEU A 68 -14.23 -6.93 23.21
N VAL A 69 -13.86 -5.65 23.33
CA VAL A 69 -13.43 -4.84 22.19
C VAL A 69 -11.93 -4.59 22.31
N ILE A 70 -11.18 -5.03 21.31
CA ILE A 70 -9.75 -4.81 21.20
C ILE A 70 -9.52 -3.66 20.22
N THR A 71 -8.88 -2.61 20.70
CA THR A 71 -8.45 -1.48 19.87
C THR A 71 -6.98 -1.19 20.15
N PRO A 72 -6.09 -1.40 19.18
CA PRO A 72 -4.68 -1.03 19.32
C PRO A 72 -4.51 0.47 19.55
N VAL A 73 -3.40 0.82 20.19
CA VAL A 73 -2.97 2.20 20.43
C VAL A 73 -1.64 2.41 19.70
N GLU A 74 -1.56 3.47 18.90
CA GLU A 74 -0.44 3.72 17.97
C GLU A 74 0.92 3.63 18.67
N GLU A 75 1.12 4.35 19.79
CA GLU A 75 2.41 4.38 20.48
C GLU A 75 2.80 3.01 21.05
N GLN A 76 1.81 2.20 21.44
CA GLN A 76 2.04 0.85 21.94
C GLN A 76 2.42 -0.11 20.82
N ILE A 77 1.80 0.03 19.64
CA ILE A 77 2.15 -0.78 18.46
C ILE A 77 3.56 -0.43 17.98
N ILE A 78 3.91 0.86 17.94
CA ILE A 78 5.27 1.31 17.65
C ILE A 78 6.27 0.67 18.62
N GLY A 79 5.98 0.68 19.92
CA GLY A 79 6.83 0.05 20.92
C GLY A 79 6.89 -1.48 20.82
N LEU A 80 5.82 -2.14 20.38
CA LEU A 80 5.78 -3.59 20.19
C LEU A 80 6.69 -4.04 19.04
N ARG A 81 6.78 -3.23 17.97
CA ARG A 81 7.64 -3.50 16.81
C ARG A 81 9.10 -3.75 17.22
N ASP A 82 9.62 -3.01 18.19
CA ASP A 82 11.01 -3.18 18.64
C ASP A 82 11.28 -4.55 19.26
N VAL A 83 10.28 -5.13 19.95
CA VAL A 83 10.40 -6.46 20.55
C VAL A 83 10.24 -7.54 19.49
N LEU A 84 9.28 -7.37 18.57
CA LEU A 84 9.03 -8.37 17.51
C LEU A 84 10.14 -8.43 16.45
N LYS A 85 10.97 -7.38 16.31
CA LYS A 85 12.23 -7.42 15.54
C LYS A 85 13.21 -8.47 16.04
N LEU A 86 13.10 -8.93 17.29
CA LEU A 86 13.95 -9.99 17.84
C LEU A 86 13.73 -11.34 17.14
N PHE A 87 12.63 -11.52 16.38
CA PHE A 87 12.40 -12.68 15.51
C PHE A 87 13.09 -12.56 14.14
N GLY A 88 14.01 -11.60 13.99
CA GLY A 88 14.84 -11.43 12.80
C GLY A 88 14.10 -10.75 11.64
N ASP A 89 14.65 -10.89 10.43
CA ASP A 89 14.15 -10.24 9.22
C ASP A 89 13.25 -11.15 8.36
N ASN A 90 13.12 -12.44 8.72
CA ASN A 90 12.28 -13.38 8.00
C ASN A 90 10.80 -13.15 8.35
N TYR A 91 9.99 -12.85 7.33
CA TYR A 91 8.55 -12.64 7.45
C TYR A 91 7.84 -13.76 8.23
N LEU A 92 8.17 -15.03 7.94
CA LEU A 92 7.51 -16.18 8.56
C LEU A 92 7.84 -16.30 10.06
N HIS A 93 9.06 -15.96 10.46
CA HIS A 93 9.48 -16.01 11.87
C HIS A 93 8.80 -14.90 12.67
N ILE A 94 8.78 -13.68 12.13
CA ILE A 94 8.06 -12.55 12.74
C ILE A 94 6.56 -12.87 12.84
N LYS A 95 5.97 -13.44 11.79
CA LYS A 95 4.56 -13.86 11.77
C LYS A 95 4.29 -14.90 12.85
N ALA A 96 5.12 -15.94 12.95
CA ALA A 96 4.96 -17.00 13.94
C ALA A 96 5.04 -16.46 15.38
N GLY A 97 6.08 -15.66 15.69
CA GLY A 97 6.21 -15.02 17.00
C GLY A 97 5.06 -14.06 17.31
N SER A 98 4.62 -13.28 16.33
CA SER A 98 3.46 -12.38 16.47
C SER A 98 2.16 -13.16 16.72
N LYS A 99 1.97 -14.28 16.03
CA LYS A 99 0.80 -15.16 16.21
C LYS A 99 0.74 -15.72 17.63
N LEU A 100 1.84 -16.29 18.13
CA LEU A 100 1.90 -16.79 19.51
C LEU A 100 1.60 -15.68 20.53
N ALA A 101 2.21 -14.51 20.34
CA ALA A 101 2.03 -13.37 21.22
C ALA A 101 0.57 -12.88 21.26
N TRP A 102 -0.08 -12.76 20.10
CA TRP A 102 -1.46 -12.30 20.04
C TRP A 102 -2.45 -13.34 20.56
N ARG A 103 -2.22 -14.63 20.28
CA ARG A 103 -3.07 -15.71 20.82
C ARG A 103 -3.02 -15.75 22.34
N TYR A 104 -1.82 -15.70 22.92
CA TYR A 104 -1.63 -15.56 24.37
C TYR A 104 -2.34 -14.31 24.92
N ALA A 105 -2.15 -13.17 24.25
CA ALA A 105 -2.74 -11.91 24.70
C ALA A 105 -4.28 -11.96 24.72
N ILE A 106 -4.91 -12.54 23.70
CA ILE A 106 -6.36 -12.68 23.63
C ILE A 106 -6.87 -13.63 24.72
N TYR A 107 -6.21 -14.78 24.92
CA TYR A 107 -6.56 -15.70 26.02
C TYR A 107 -6.48 -15.02 27.38
N MET A 108 -5.44 -14.24 27.62
CA MET A 108 -5.29 -13.53 28.88
C MET A 108 -6.32 -12.41 29.08
N GLU A 109 -6.80 -11.75 28.02
CA GLU A 109 -7.94 -10.82 28.14
C GLU A 109 -9.25 -11.56 28.48
N VAL A 110 -9.51 -12.73 27.87
CA VAL A 110 -10.67 -13.57 28.21
C VAL A 110 -10.60 -14.05 29.66
N ILE A 111 -9.44 -14.57 30.08
CA ILE A 111 -9.18 -15.00 31.47
C ILE A 111 -9.34 -13.83 32.44
N THR A 112 -8.82 -12.64 32.09
CA THR A 112 -8.99 -11.44 32.92
C THR A 112 -10.46 -11.11 33.10
N GLU A 113 -11.30 -11.25 32.08
CA GLU A 113 -12.74 -11.07 32.21
C GLU A 113 -13.37 -12.13 33.12
N MET A 114 -13.00 -13.39 32.95
CA MET A 114 -13.48 -14.50 33.79
C MET A 114 -13.16 -14.30 35.27
N VAL A 115 -11.91 -13.93 35.60
CA VAL A 115 -11.45 -13.71 36.98
C VAL A 115 -12.22 -12.58 37.66
N ASN A 116 -12.57 -11.54 36.92
CA ASN A 116 -13.29 -10.38 37.45
C ASN A 116 -14.82 -10.58 37.49
N HIS A 117 -15.34 -11.62 36.85
CA HIS A 117 -16.76 -11.90 36.81
C HIS A 117 -17.20 -12.79 37.99
N TYR A 118 -18.18 -12.31 38.76
CA TYR A 118 -18.63 -12.85 40.05
C TYR A 118 -18.99 -14.35 40.06
N LYS A 119 -19.48 -14.91 38.93
CA LYS A 119 -19.77 -16.35 38.78
C LYS A 119 -18.64 -17.14 38.13
N LEU A 120 -17.94 -16.55 37.16
CA LEU A 120 -16.99 -17.28 36.31
C LEU A 120 -15.69 -17.57 37.04
N LYS A 121 -15.28 -16.67 37.94
CA LYS A 121 -14.14 -16.85 38.83
C LYS A 121 -14.16 -18.18 39.58
N ASN A 122 -15.34 -18.70 39.92
CA ASN A 122 -15.49 -19.95 40.66
C ASN A 122 -15.34 -21.21 39.79
N PHE A 123 -15.44 -21.06 38.47
CA PHE A 123 -15.26 -22.16 37.52
C PHE A 123 -13.86 -22.21 36.92
N LEU A 124 -13.07 -21.17 37.15
CA LEU A 124 -11.72 -21.03 36.64
C LEU A 124 -10.73 -21.68 37.60
N ASP A 125 -9.84 -22.54 37.07
CA ASP A 125 -8.73 -23.07 37.85
C ASP A 125 -7.62 -22.01 37.99
N ILE A 126 -7.82 -21.06 38.90
CA ILE A 126 -6.89 -19.95 39.14
C ILE A 126 -5.52 -20.45 39.58
N HIS A 127 -5.44 -21.61 40.25
CA HIS A 127 -4.19 -22.13 40.79
C HIS A 127 -3.21 -22.52 39.69
N SER A 128 -3.67 -23.20 38.63
CA SER A 128 -2.80 -23.61 37.52
C SER A 128 -2.28 -22.43 36.70
N ILE A 129 -3.04 -21.34 36.58
CA ILE A 129 -2.68 -20.16 35.77
C ILE A 129 -2.32 -18.91 36.58
N GLN A 130 -2.01 -19.07 37.87
CA GLN A 130 -1.77 -17.94 38.78
C GLN A 130 -0.60 -17.05 38.32
N SER A 131 0.48 -17.66 37.86
CA SER A 131 1.66 -16.97 37.32
C SER A 131 1.28 -16.06 36.14
N HIS A 132 0.51 -16.59 35.19
CA HIS A 132 0.04 -15.85 34.02
C HIS A 132 -0.83 -14.65 34.40
N ILE A 133 -1.75 -14.82 35.35
CA ILE A 133 -2.64 -13.73 35.81
C ILE A 133 -1.83 -12.60 36.45
N VAL A 134 -0.86 -12.94 37.32
CA VAL A 134 -0.01 -11.94 37.99
C VAL A 134 0.85 -11.18 36.99
N ASP A 135 1.50 -11.89 36.06
CA ASP A 135 2.35 -11.29 35.03
C ASP A 135 1.58 -10.39 34.06
N TRP A 136 0.36 -10.80 33.67
CA TRP A 136 -0.47 -10.05 32.74
C TRP A 136 -0.96 -8.72 33.34
N GLY A 137 -1.30 -8.75 34.63
CA GLY A 137 -1.67 -7.58 35.41
C GLY A 137 -3.10 -7.07 35.13
N SER A 138 -3.37 -5.83 35.53
CA SER A 138 -4.72 -5.29 35.64
C SER A 138 -5.44 -5.06 34.30
N ARG A 139 -6.77 -5.24 34.29
CA ARG A 139 -7.70 -4.95 33.17
C ARG A 139 -7.54 -3.56 32.53
N ARG A 140 -7.14 -2.53 33.28
CA ARG A 140 -7.05 -1.14 32.78
C ARG A 140 -5.96 -0.87 31.76
N ASN A 141 -4.96 -1.73 31.64
CA ASN A 141 -3.88 -1.54 30.67
C ASN A 141 -4.28 -2.06 29.28
N ASN A 142 -3.84 -1.39 28.22
CA ASN A 142 -4.05 -1.85 26.85
C ASN A 142 -3.33 -3.19 26.60
N ILE A 143 -3.98 -4.08 25.83
CA ILE A 143 -3.49 -5.42 25.48
C ILE A 143 -2.07 -5.39 24.89
N THR A 144 -1.78 -4.44 23.99
CA THR A 144 -0.47 -4.28 23.34
C THR A 144 0.63 -3.97 24.35
N ARG A 145 0.32 -3.16 25.37
CA ARG A 145 1.26 -2.85 26.46
C ARG A 145 1.58 -4.08 27.29
N LYS A 146 0.57 -4.88 27.63
CA LYS A 146 0.72 -6.09 28.44
C LYS A 146 1.54 -7.15 27.73
N ILE A 147 1.20 -7.45 26.46
CA ILE A 147 1.96 -8.43 25.67
C ILE A 147 3.40 -7.97 25.44
N ARG A 148 3.64 -6.69 25.17
CA ARG A 148 5.00 -6.15 25.04
C ARG A 148 5.83 -6.40 26.30
N ARG A 149 5.26 -6.18 27.49
CA ARG A 149 5.95 -6.45 28.77
C ARG A 149 6.24 -7.94 28.96
N LYS A 150 5.28 -8.82 28.67
CA LYS A 150 5.48 -10.27 28.78
C LYS A 150 6.56 -10.75 27.81
N LEU A 151 6.54 -10.29 26.56
CA LEU A 151 7.58 -10.58 25.59
C LEU A 151 8.96 -10.10 26.05
N ILE A 152 9.06 -8.87 26.58
CA ILE A 152 10.30 -8.36 27.18
C ILE A 152 10.78 -9.27 28.30
N SER A 153 9.90 -9.69 29.22
CA SER A 153 10.30 -10.56 30.34
C SER A 153 10.82 -11.93 29.92
N ILE A 154 10.41 -12.43 28.75
CA ILE A 154 10.85 -13.72 28.21
C ILE A 154 12.12 -13.55 27.36
N LEU A 155 12.17 -12.49 26.55
CA LEU A 155 13.19 -12.31 25.51
C LEU A 155 14.40 -11.48 25.95
N GLU A 156 14.28 -10.62 26.96
CA GLU A 156 15.44 -9.87 27.50
C GLU A 156 16.30 -10.71 28.46
N SER A 157 15.77 -11.81 28.99
CA SER A 157 16.55 -12.81 29.74
C SER A 157 17.45 -13.68 28.85
N ASP A 158 17.30 -13.60 27.53
CA ASP A 158 18.04 -14.42 26.56
C ASP A 158 19.39 -13.80 26.15
N ASP A 159 20.35 -14.66 25.81
CA ASP A 159 21.59 -14.27 25.14
C ASP A 159 21.28 -13.44 23.88
N LYS A 160 21.97 -12.31 23.72
CA LYS A 160 21.80 -11.42 22.56
C LYS A 160 22.04 -12.15 21.22
N ASN A 161 22.78 -13.26 21.24
CA ASN A 161 23.09 -14.06 20.07
C ASN A 161 22.11 -15.22 19.78
N LYS A 162 21.04 -15.39 20.59
CA LYS A 162 20.06 -16.45 20.40
C LYS A 162 19.33 -16.30 19.05
N SER A 163 19.13 -17.40 18.33
CA SER A 163 18.52 -17.36 17.00
C SER A 163 17.01 -17.04 17.10
N PRO A 164 16.42 -16.45 16.05
CA PRO A 164 14.97 -16.21 15.97
C PRO A 164 14.12 -17.46 16.21
N GLU A 165 14.53 -18.60 15.67
CA GLU A 165 13.81 -19.87 15.76
C GLU A 165 13.76 -20.37 17.20
N SER A 166 14.88 -20.28 17.92
CA SER A 166 14.94 -20.65 19.32
C SER A 166 14.01 -19.75 20.14
N ARG A 167 14.06 -18.42 19.94
CA ARG A 167 13.17 -17.48 20.64
C ARG A 167 11.69 -17.79 20.44
N ILE A 168 11.30 -18.25 19.25
CA ILE A 168 9.92 -18.67 18.97
C ILE A 168 9.56 -19.94 19.75
N ALA A 169 10.48 -20.90 19.84
CA ALA A 169 10.27 -22.11 20.64
C ALA A 169 10.13 -21.76 22.13
N ASP A 170 11.02 -20.93 22.69
CA ASP A 170 10.95 -20.52 24.10
C ASP A 170 9.64 -19.78 24.42
N LEU A 171 9.13 -18.98 23.47
CA LEU A 171 7.82 -18.33 23.63
C LEU A 171 6.67 -19.31 23.63
N SER A 172 6.73 -20.33 22.78
CA SER A 172 5.71 -21.39 22.77
C SER A 172 5.66 -22.10 24.12
N ASP A 173 6.81 -22.42 24.68
CA ASP A 173 6.92 -23.07 25.99
C ASP A 173 6.45 -22.14 27.12
N ALA A 174 6.88 -20.87 27.12
CA ALA A 174 6.57 -19.91 28.17
C ALA A 174 5.11 -19.41 28.19
N PHE A 175 4.39 -19.53 27.07
CA PHE A 175 2.98 -19.11 26.99
C PHE A 175 1.99 -20.19 27.42
N GLU A 176 2.40 -21.46 27.45
CA GLU A 176 1.56 -22.59 27.89
C GLU A 176 0.14 -22.54 27.28
N LEU A 177 0.05 -22.30 25.97
CA LEU A 177 -1.23 -21.99 25.30
C LEU A 177 -2.27 -23.10 25.47
N ASP A 178 -1.85 -24.37 25.41
CA ASP A 178 -2.75 -25.53 25.58
C ASP A 178 -3.40 -25.54 26.97
N LEU A 179 -2.66 -25.17 28.03
CA LEU A 179 -3.18 -25.04 29.39
C LEU A 179 -4.23 -23.92 29.47
N LEU A 180 -3.94 -22.76 28.87
CA LEU A 180 -4.88 -21.64 28.85
C LEU A 180 -6.16 -21.98 28.07
N GLU A 181 -6.02 -22.70 26.96
CA GLU A 181 -7.14 -23.18 26.14
C GLU A 181 -8.05 -24.12 26.93
N GLU A 182 -7.48 -25.10 27.64
CA GLU A 182 -8.22 -26.02 28.52
C GLU A 182 -8.98 -25.27 29.62
N VAL A 183 -8.29 -24.39 30.35
CA VAL A 183 -8.87 -23.63 31.46
C VAL A 183 -10.01 -22.70 31.00
N ILE A 184 -9.86 -22.06 29.84
CA ILE A 184 -10.90 -21.22 29.24
C ILE A 184 -12.12 -22.05 28.85
N LEU A 185 -11.91 -23.19 28.18
CA LEU A 185 -12.99 -24.07 27.74
C LEU A 185 -13.78 -24.61 28.92
N GLU A 186 -13.11 -25.16 29.92
CA GLU A 186 -13.77 -25.71 31.11
C GLU A 186 -14.61 -24.66 31.84
N ALA A 187 -14.05 -23.47 32.06
CA ALA A 187 -14.73 -22.40 32.77
C ALA A 187 -15.95 -21.89 31.99
N ALA A 188 -15.80 -21.72 30.67
CA ALA A 188 -16.89 -21.31 29.78
C ALA A 188 -18.00 -22.36 29.71
N GLU A 189 -17.66 -23.65 29.67
CA GLU A 189 -18.63 -24.76 29.65
C GLU A 189 -19.39 -24.90 30.97
N LYS A 190 -18.67 -24.95 32.11
CA LYS A 190 -19.28 -25.02 33.45
C LYS A 190 -20.18 -23.82 33.72
N GLY A 191 -19.72 -22.62 33.34
CA GLY A 191 -20.49 -21.39 33.48
C GLY A 191 -21.63 -21.24 32.47
N LYS A 192 -21.59 -21.99 31.36
CA LYS A 192 -22.41 -21.79 30.15
C LYS A 192 -22.31 -20.36 29.62
N PHE A 193 -21.10 -19.81 29.60
CA PHE A 193 -20.82 -18.49 29.05
C PHE A 193 -20.21 -18.57 27.66
N GLN A 194 -20.42 -17.51 26.88
CA GLN A 194 -19.78 -17.29 25.59
C GLN A 194 -19.04 -15.94 25.62
N PHE A 195 -17.86 -15.90 24.99
CA PHE A 195 -17.07 -14.68 24.82
C PHE A 195 -17.05 -14.30 23.35
N VAL A 196 -17.29 -13.02 23.06
CA VAL A 196 -17.27 -12.49 21.70
C VAL A 196 -16.30 -11.32 21.66
N LEU A 197 -15.26 -11.43 20.83
CA LEU A 197 -14.22 -10.44 20.68
C LEU A 197 -14.36 -9.71 19.35
N PHE A 198 -14.27 -8.38 19.40
CA PHE A 198 -14.21 -7.52 18.22
C PHE A 198 -12.90 -6.75 18.22
N ALA A 199 -12.04 -7.00 17.24
CA ALA A 199 -10.81 -6.26 17.04
C ALA A 199 -11.00 -5.23 15.93
N ASP A 200 -10.93 -3.94 16.27
CA ASP A 200 -11.03 -2.82 15.34
C ASP A 200 -9.74 -2.00 15.32
N LYS A 201 -9.57 -1.20 14.27
CA LYS A 201 -8.42 -0.30 14.08
C LYS A 201 -7.06 -0.99 14.15
N LEU A 202 -6.97 -2.20 13.58
CA LEU A 202 -5.71 -2.95 13.43
C LEU A 202 -4.67 -2.24 12.55
N ASP A 203 -5.11 -1.16 11.90
CA ASP A 203 -4.32 -0.22 11.13
C ASP A 203 -3.60 0.88 11.93
N GLU A 204 -3.88 1.04 13.22
CA GLU A 204 -3.19 2.04 14.05
C GLU A 204 -1.73 1.62 14.31
N GLY A 205 -0.79 2.53 14.03
CA GLY A 205 0.64 2.22 14.08
C GLY A 205 1.14 1.21 13.02
N TYR A 206 0.31 0.87 12.04
CA TYR A 206 0.69 -0.01 10.93
C TYR A 206 1.63 0.71 9.94
N THR A 207 2.67 0.00 9.52
CA THR A 207 3.54 0.40 8.42
C THR A 207 3.55 -0.68 7.34
N PRO A 208 3.57 -0.32 6.04
CA PRO A 208 3.48 -1.28 4.93
C PRO A 208 4.82 -1.99 4.63
N ASP A 209 5.55 -2.37 5.68
CA ASP A 209 6.80 -3.13 5.64
C ASP A 209 6.59 -4.59 6.11
N ASN A 210 7.56 -5.47 5.86
CA ASN A 210 7.43 -6.90 6.20
C ASN A 210 7.08 -7.12 7.68
N LEU A 211 7.68 -6.34 8.58
CA LEU A 211 7.40 -6.40 10.01
C LEU A 211 5.95 -6.00 10.31
N GLY A 212 5.47 -4.86 9.81
CA GLY A 212 4.10 -4.41 10.07
C GLY A 212 3.05 -5.36 9.52
N VAL A 213 3.27 -5.90 8.32
CA VAL A 213 2.38 -6.90 7.72
C VAL A 213 2.36 -8.18 8.55
N ALA A 214 3.52 -8.69 8.97
CA ALA A 214 3.61 -9.92 9.77
C ALA A 214 2.95 -9.81 11.15
N ILE A 215 2.96 -8.60 11.76
CA ILE A 215 2.29 -8.34 13.04
C ILE A 215 0.77 -8.49 12.91
N VAL A 216 0.19 -7.87 11.86
CA VAL A 216 -1.26 -7.92 11.64
C VAL A 216 -1.68 -9.30 11.13
N ASP A 217 -0.88 -9.93 10.28
CA ASP A 217 -1.08 -11.31 9.84
C ASP A 217 -1.09 -12.30 11.02
N GLY A 218 -0.10 -12.19 11.92
CA GLY A 218 -0.09 -12.96 13.16
C GLY A 218 -1.35 -12.78 14.00
N PHE A 219 -1.90 -11.55 14.07
CA PHE A 219 -3.17 -11.29 14.74
C PHE A 219 -4.36 -11.96 14.03
N VAL A 220 -4.46 -11.83 12.71
CA VAL A 220 -5.52 -12.44 11.88
C VAL A 220 -5.51 -13.97 12.02
N GLN A 221 -4.35 -14.60 11.92
CA GLN A 221 -4.18 -16.03 12.14
C GLN A 221 -4.55 -16.44 13.57
N SER A 222 -4.24 -15.61 14.57
CA SER A 222 -4.64 -15.88 15.96
C SER A 222 -6.15 -15.90 16.12
N VAL A 223 -6.87 -14.96 15.48
CA VAL A 223 -8.34 -14.91 15.50
C VAL A 223 -8.94 -16.16 14.86
N ILE A 224 -8.37 -16.63 13.75
CA ILE A 224 -8.78 -17.86 13.07
C ILE A 224 -8.49 -19.09 13.95
N ASP A 225 -7.29 -19.20 14.52
CA ASP A 225 -6.90 -20.29 15.43
C ASP A 225 -7.86 -20.36 16.63
N ILE A 226 -8.17 -19.23 17.27
CA ILE A 226 -9.09 -19.13 18.42
C ILE A 226 -10.47 -19.69 18.07
N LYS A 227 -11.02 -19.29 16.92
CA LYS A 227 -12.32 -19.79 16.45
C LYS A 227 -12.30 -21.31 16.28
N HIS A 228 -11.22 -21.88 15.70
CA HIS A 228 -11.14 -23.33 15.48
C HIS A 228 -10.95 -24.13 16.78
N ILE A 229 -10.12 -23.62 17.68
CA ILE A 229 -9.76 -24.30 18.94
C ILE A 229 -10.89 -24.16 19.97
N LEU A 230 -11.35 -22.93 20.23
CA LEU A 230 -12.32 -22.61 21.27
C LEU A 230 -13.78 -22.64 20.78
N LYS A 231 -13.99 -22.86 19.47
CA LYS A 231 -15.30 -23.04 18.83
C LYS A 231 -16.27 -21.91 19.20
N GLU A 232 -17.50 -22.26 19.53
CA GLU A 232 -18.57 -21.33 19.91
C GLU A 232 -18.38 -20.70 21.31
N LYS A 233 -17.40 -21.14 22.12
CA LYS A 233 -17.19 -20.58 23.47
C LYS A 233 -16.46 -19.25 23.42
N VAL A 234 -15.52 -19.09 22.49
CA VAL A 234 -14.80 -17.84 22.26
C VAL A 234 -14.79 -17.56 20.76
N ILE A 235 -15.57 -16.57 20.35
CA ILE A 235 -15.67 -16.12 18.96
C ILE A 235 -14.89 -14.84 18.85
N ALA A 236 -13.98 -14.74 17.89
CA ALA A 236 -13.22 -13.53 17.63
C ALA A 236 -13.45 -13.04 16.21
N PHE A 237 -13.56 -11.73 16.04
CA PHE A 237 -13.68 -11.06 14.76
C PHE A 237 -12.58 -10.03 14.60
N ALA A 238 -11.96 -9.98 13.42
CA ALA A 238 -10.96 -8.99 13.07
C ALA A 238 -11.44 -8.08 11.95
N PHE A 239 -11.46 -6.77 12.19
CA PHE A 239 -11.82 -5.76 11.20
C PHE A 239 -10.55 -5.16 10.63
N ILE A 240 -10.29 -5.41 9.35
CA ILE A 240 -9.05 -5.01 8.69
C ILE A 240 -9.33 -4.10 7.50
N ARG A 241 -8.41 -3.16 7.28
CA ARG A 241 -8.41 -2.36 6.06
C ARG A 241 -8.04 -3.23 4.86
N ASP A 242 -8.67 -2.97 3.73
CA ASP A 242 -8.42 -3.72 2.49
C ASP A 242 -6.95 -3.69 2.03
N ASN A 243 -6.28 -2.54 2.13
CA ASN A 243 -4.86 -2.45 1.77
C ASN A 243 -3.92 -3.29 2.67
N ILE A 244 -4.29 -3.54 3.93
CA ILE A 244 -3.57 -4.43 4.84
C ILE A 244 -3.84 -5.88 4.45
N TYR A 245 -5.12 -6.22 4.19
CA TYR A 245 -5.51 -7.55 3.70
C TYR A 245 -4.73 -7.95 2.44
N ARG A 246 -4.57 -7.02 1.48
CA ARG A 246 -3.73 -7.21 0.29
C ARG A 246 -2.27 -7.49 0.60
N ALA A 247 -1.72 -6.77 1.57
CA ALA A 247 -0.33 -6.95 1.96
C ALA A 247 -0.11 -8.32 2.58
N ILE A 248 -1.07 -8.82 3.37
CA ILE A 248 -1.09 -10.17 3.94
C ILE A 248 -1.19 -11.21 2.82
N SER A 249 -2.17 -11.07 1.92
CA SER A 249 -2.36 -11.96 0.76
C SER A 249 -1.09 -12.16 -0.07
N LYS A 250 -0.32 -11.10 -0.26
CA LYS A 250 0.94 -11.14 -1.00
C LYS A 250 2.09 -11.82 -0.25
N ASN A 251 2.16 -11.62 1.06
CA ASN A 251 3.32 -12.01 1.85
C ASN A 251 3.15 -13.37 2.54
N ASP A 252 1.91 -13.78 2.85
CA ASP A 252 1.62 -15.06 3.47
C ASP A 252 1.46 -16.16 2.40
N PRO A 253 2.39 -17.14 2.34
CA PRO A 253 2.27 -18.26 1.41
C PRO A 253 1.03 -19.15 1.64
N ASP A 254 0.45 -19.14 2.86
CA ASP A 254 -0.71 -19.95 3.23
C ASP A 254 -2.03 -19.17 3.19
N PHE A 255 -2.05 -17.99 2.57
CA PHE A 255 -3.21 -17.09 2.55
C PHE A 255 -4.51 -17.75 2.04
N THR A 256 -4.47 -18.36 0.84
CA THR A 256 -5.64 -19.01 0.21
C THR A 256 -6.18 -20.15 1.07
N ARG A 257 -5.28 -20.86 1.75
CA ARG A 257 -5.65 -21.99 2.60
C ARG A 257 -6.32 -21.55 3.90
N ASN A 258 -5.79 -20.52 4.56
CA ASN A 258 -6.15 -20.22 5.94
C ASN A 258 -7.07 -18.99 6.10
N ILE A 259 -6.93 -17.98 5.24
CA ILE A 259 -7.53 -16.65 5.44
C ILE A 259 -8.67 -16.39 4.45
N GLU A 260 -8.50 -16.75 3.18
CA GLU A 260 -9.43 -16.39 2.10
C GLU A 260 -10.87 -16.87 2.36
N GLY A 261 -11.04 -18.15 2.71
CA GLY A 261 -12.35 -18.72 3.05
C GLY A 261 -12.99 -18.20 4.34
N GLN A 262 -12.23 -17.50 5.18
CA GLN A 262 -12.68 -16.93 6.47
C GLN A 262 -13.07 -15.45 6.35
N THR A 263 -13.06 -14.88 5.14
CA THR A 263 -13.19 -13.45 4.91
C THR A 263 -14.58 -13.02 4.46
N LEU A 264 -15.10 -11.92 5.04
CA LEU A 264 -16.30 -11.21 4.63
C LEU A 264 -15.94 -9.77 4.23
N ARG A 265 -16.20 -9.40 2.98
CA ARG A 265 -16.00 -8.01 2.50
C ARG A 265 -17.27 -7.18 2.74
N ILE A 266 -17.11 -5.95 3.22
CA ILE A 266 -18.23 -5.01 3.40
C ILE A 266 -18.57 -4.38 2.04
N HIS A 267 -19.82 -4.51 1.62
CA HIS A 267 -20.34 -3.94 0.39
C HIS A 267 -21.40 -2.86 0.66
N TRP A 268 -21.41 -1.82 -0.17
CA TRP A 268 -22.44 -0.77 -0.17
C TRP A 268 -22.91 -0.52 -1.60
N ASP A 269 -24.21 -0.67 -1.82
CA ASP A 269 -24.89 -0.29 -3.06
C ASP A 269 -25.74 0.97 -2.85
N GLU A 270 -26.32 1.47 -3.95
CA GLU A 270 -27.21 2.64 -3.93
C GLU A 270 -28.37 2.45 -2.95
N TYR A 271 -28.97 1.25 -2.93
CA TYR A 271 -30.12 0.94 -2.09
C TYR A 271 -29.78 1.06 -0.60
N ASN A 272 -28.71 0.40 -0.15
CA ASN A 272 -28.27 0.41 1.24
C ASN A 272 -27.85 1.82 1.68
N LEU A 273 -27.15 2.58 0.82
CA LEU A 273 -26.77 3.96 1.12
C LEU A 273 -27.98 4.91 1.21
N PHE A 274 -28.95 4.76 0.31
CA PHE A 274 -30.18 5.54 0.33
C PHE A 274 -30.96 5.31 1.63
N ASN A 275 -31.09 4.05 2.05
CA ASN A 275 -31.78 3.70 3.28
C ASN A 275 -31.03 4.21 4.53
N LEU A 276 -29.70 4.11 4.54
CA LEU A 276 -28.86 4.67 5.61
C LEU A 276 -29.08 6.18 5.76
N VAL A 277 -29.07 6.92 4.64
CA VAL A 277 -29.30 8.37 4.65
C VAL A 277 -30.71 8.70 5.12
N CYS A 278 -31.73 7.99 4.62
CA CYS A 278 -33.12 8.22 5.03
C CYS A 278 -33.36 7.94 6.51
N ASN A 279 -32.76 6.89 7.07
CA ASN A 279 -32.84 6.64 8.52
C ASN A 279 -32.21 7.78 9.34
N ARG A 280 -31.07 8.31 8.90
CA ARG A 280 -30.43 9.45 9.57
C ARG A 280 -31.26 10.73 9.44
N LEU A 281 -31.89 10.97 8.29
CA LEU A 281 -32.81 12.09 8.09
C LEU A 281 -34.01 12.02 9.04
N ARG A 282 -34.60 10.83 9.23
CA ARG A 282 -35.71 10.66 10.19
C ARG A 282 -35.32 11.06 11.60
N VAL A 283 -34.16 10.60 12.07
CA VAL A 283 -33.68 10.93 13.42
C VAL A 283 -33.28 12.40 13.52
N ALA A 284 -32.60 12.93 12.51
CA ALA A 284 -32.15 14.33 12.50
C ALA A 284 -33.31 15.35 12.53
N PHE A 285 -34.41 15.02 11.86
CA PHE A 285 -35.56 15.93 11.68
C PHE A 285 -36.84 15.45 12.38
N ASN A 286 -36.76 14.45 13.25
CA ASN A 286 -37.89 13.86 13.98
C ASN A 286 -39.08 13.49 13.05
N SER A 287 -38.77 12.86 11.91
CA SER A 287 -39.78 12.46 10.92
C SER A 287 -40.22 11.01 11.11
N ASN A 288 -41.54 10.80 11.16
CA ASN A 288 -42.17 9.47 11.25
C ASN A 288 -42.54 8.88 9.88
N VAL A 289 -42.06 9.48 8.78
CA VAL A 289 -42.42 9.05 7.43
C VAL A 289 -41.72 7.74 7.08
N GLU A 290 -42.47 6.66 6.88
CA GLU A 290 -41.92 5.33 6.56
C GLU A 290 -41.33 5.22 5.15
N ASN A 291 -41.89 5.94 4.17
CA ASN A 291 -41.42 5.86 2.80
C ASN A 291 -40.13 6.69 2.62
N ASN A 292 -39.01 6.03 2.27
CA ASN A 292 -37.69 6.66 2.10
C ASN A 292 -37.69 7.78 1.04
N THR A 293 -38.36 7.58 -0.09
CA THR A 293 -38.47 8.61 -1.14
C THR A 293 -39.19 9.86 -0.64
N ARG A 294 -40.24 9.70 0.17
CA ARG A 294 -40.93 10.85 0.80
C ARG A 294 -40.04 11.55 1.82
N VAL A 295 -39.25 10.82 2.61
CA VAL A 295 -38.27 11.41 3.55
C VAL A 295 -37.24 12.25 2.80
N TRP A 296 -36.62 11.69 1.76
CA TRP A 296 -35.65 12.41 0.93
C TRP A 296 -36.26 13.68 0.32
N ASN A 297 -37.40 13.55 -0.35
CA ASN A 297 -38.08 14.66 -1.03
C ASN A 297 -38.55 15.77 -0.07
N ALA A 298 -38.73 15.46 1.23
CA ALA A 298 -39.10 16.45 2.23
C ALA A 298 -37.93 17.39 2.59
N HIS A 299 -36.69 16.94 2.39
CA HIS A 299 -35.46 17.66 2.75
C HIS A 299 -34.65 18.12 1.54
N THR A 300 -35.08 17.80 0.33
CA THR A 300 -34.50 18.28 -0.93
C THR A 300 -35.48 19.17 -1.70
N ALA A 301 -34.97 19.93 -2.65
CA ALA A 301 -35.75 20.83 -3.50
C ALA A 301 -35.45 20.58 -4.99
N ASP A 302 -36.39 21.02 -5.84
CA ASP A 302 -36.27 21.03 -7.30
C ASP A 302 -35.82 19.68 -7.90
N GLU A 303 -34.74 19.68 -8.67
CA GLU A 303 -34.20 18.52 -9.37
C GLU A 303 -33.70 17.42 -8.41
N LEU A 304 -33.38 17.77 -7.17
CA LEU A 304 -32.99 16.81 -6.15
C LEU A 304 -34.18 16.01 -5.60
N LYS A 305 -35.44 16.42 -5.88
CA LYS A 305 -36.66 15.70 -5.44
C LYS A 305 -36.92 14.46 -6.29
N SER A 306 -36.09 13.45 -6.14
CA SER A 306 -36.34 12.08 -6.60
C SER A 306 -35.17 11.18 -6.20
N LEU A 307 -35.29 9.88 -6.47
CA LEU A 307 -34.14 8.97 -6.42
C LEU A 307 -33.04 9.40 -7.40
N LYS A 308 -33.37 10.02 -8.55
CA LYS A 308 -32.37 10.56 -9.48
C LYS A 308 -31.53 11.67 -8.84
N GLY A 309 -32.16 12.51 -8.01
CA GLY A 309 -31.47 13.52 -7.22
C GLY A 309 -30.49 12.92 -6.19
N PHE A 310 -30.90 11.83 -5.53
CA PHE A 310 -30.00 11.10 -4.63
C PHE A 310 -28.83 10.46 -5.41
N ARG A 311 -29.10 9.82 -6.55
CA ARG A 311 -28.06 9.25 -7.44
C ARG A 311 -27.06 10.31 -7.87
N PHE A 312 -27.53 11.51 -8.21
CA PHE A 312 -26.64 12.62 -8.55
C PHE A 312 -25.64 12.91 -7.42
N ALA A 313 -26.14 13.09 -6.19
CA ALA A 313 -25.27 13.31 -5.02
C ALA A 313 -24.33 12.12 -4.78
N LEU A 314 -24.83 10.89 -4.93
CA LEU A 314 -24.06 9.67 -4.71
C LEU A 314 -22.88 9.52 -5.67
N LYS A 315 -23.05 9.85 -6.96
CA LYS A 315 -21.99 9.81 -7.99
C LYS A 315 -20.79 10.71 -7.66
N LEU A 316 -20.99 11.76 -6.85
CA LEU A 316 -19.95 12.67 -6.40
C LEU A 316 -19.12 12.11 -5.22
N THR A 317 -19.41 10.88 -4.80
CA THR A 317 -18.77 10.18 -3.68
C THR A 317 -18.11 8.88 -4.15
N LEU A 318 -17.37 8.19 -3.27
CA LEU A 318 -16.82 6.86 -3.53
C LEU A 318 -17.75 5.74 -3.04
N TYR A 319 -19.08 5.95 -3.10
CA TYR A 319 -20.10 4.97 -2.70
C TYR A 319 -19.90 4.40 -1.28
N ARG A 320 -19.49 5.26 -0.34
CA ARG A 320 -19.27 4.90 1.08
C ARG A 320 -20.17 5.71 2.00
N PRO A 321 -20.64 5.13 3.11
CA PRO A 321 -21.45 5.85 4.10
C PRO A 321 -20.81 7.15 4.55
N ARG A 322 -19.51 7.14 4.85
CA ARG A 322 -18.81 8.35 5.30
C ARG A 322 -18.84 9.46 4.25
N ASP A 323 -18.69 9.12 2.97
CA ASP A 323 -18.54 10.12 1.91
C ASP A 323 -19.86 10.81 1.60
N ILE A 324 -20.95 10.05 1.53
CA ILE A 324 -22.29 10.63 1.34
C ILE A 324 -22.72 11.46 2.56
N LEU A 325 -22.37 11.04 3.78
CA LEU A 325 -22.68 11.83 4.98
C LEU A 325 -21.88 13.13 5.05
N VAL A 326 -20.61 13.13 4.66
CA VAL A 326 -19.80 14.37 4.56
C VAL A 326 -20.44 15.32 3.56
N LEU A 327 -20.78 14.83 2.35
CA LEU A 327 -21.42 15.63 1.30
C LEU A 327 -22.72 16.27 1.80
N LEU A 328 -23.62 15.47 2.36
CA LEU A 328 -24.93 15.95 2.78
C LEU A 328 -24.85 16.85 4.02
N ASN A 329 -23.99 16.56 5.00
CA ASN A 329 -23.82 17.44 6.17
C ASN A 329 -23.36 18.83 5.76
N ASP A 330 -22.35 18.94 4.89
CA ASP A 330 -21.87 20.23 4.40
C ASP A 330 -22.94 20.94 3.57
N ALA A 331 -23.74 20.20 2.78
CA ALA A 331 -24.83 20.78 1.99
C ALA A 331 -25.94 21.34 2.89
N PHE A 332 -26.35 20.60 3.92
CA PHE A 332 -27.32 21.08 4.92
C PHE A 332 -26.80 22.28 5.70
N LEU A 333 -25.50 22.30 6.03
CA LEU A 333 -24.87 23.44 6.69
C LEU A 333 -24.94 24.71 5.82
N ARG A 334 -24.70 24.59 4.51
CA ARG A 334 -24.81 25.69 3.55
C ARG A 334 -26.24 26.17 3.38
N ALA A 335 -27.19 25.27 3.16
CA ALA A 335 -28.61 25.61 3.10
C ALA A 335 -29.05 26.37 4.35
N GLY A 336 -28.65 25.89 5.53
CA GLY A 336 -28.91 26.54 6.81
C GLY A 336 -28.29 27.92 6.95
N SER A 337 -27.06 28.13 6.47
CA SER A 337 -26.40 29.45 6.47
C SER A 337 -27.15 30.50 5.62
N GLN A 338 -27.96 30.04 4.67
CA GLN A 338 -28.85 30.85 3.83
C GLN A 338 -30.31 30.83 4.32
N ASN A 339 -30.57 30.35 5.55
CA ASN A 339 -31.90 30.19 6.14
C ASN A 339 -32.87 29.29 5.34
N ARG A 340 -32.33 28.34 4.55
CA ARG A 340 -33.11 27.31 3.86
C ARG A 340 -33.17 26.03 4.69
N THR A 341 -34.32 25.35 4.65
CA THR A 341 -34.52 24.04 5.29
C THR A 341 -34.23 22.86 4.36
N ASN A 342 -34.28 23.10 3.05
CA ASN A 342 -34.11 22.11 2.01
C ASN A 342 -32.81 22.41 1.25
N ILE A 343 -32.06 21.35 0.96
CA ILE A 343 -30.86 21.43 0.10
C ILE A 343 -31.27 21.50 -1.37
N ILE A 344 -30.54 22.32 -2.13
CA ILE A 344 -30.66 22.47 -3.59
C ILE A 344 -29.38 21.98 -4.27
N ILE A 345 -29.40 21.89 -5.60
CA ILE A 345 -28.27 21.39 -6.39
C ILE A 345 -27.00 22.21 -6.17
N GLU A 346 -27.14 23.53 -5.99
CA GLU A 346 -26.03 24.45 -5.76
C GLU A 346 -25.30 24.18 -4.43
N ASP A 347 -26.00 23.67 -3.41
CA ASP A 347 -25.37 23.27 -2.15
C ASP A 347 -24.51 22.02 -2.34
N ILE A 348 -24.98 21.08 -3.14
CA ILE A 348 -24.27 19.85 -3.48
C ILE A 348 -23.04 20.18 -4.33
N ASP A 349 -23.18 20.98 -5.39
CA ASP A 349 -22.06 21.35 -6.26
C ASP A 349 -20.96 22.09 -5.49
N ALA A 350 -21.36 23.02 -4.63
CA ALA A 350 -20.41 23.81 -3.86
C ALA A 350 -19.65 22.99 -2.80
N THR A 351 -20.22 21.88 -2.31
CA THR A 351 -19.57 20.95 -1.36
C THR A 351 -18.76 19.88 -2.06
N ALA A 352 -19.26 19.38 -3.19
CA ALA A 352 -18.60 18.37 -4.00
C ALA A 352 -17.21 18.81 -4.46
N LYS A 353 -16.98 20.11 -4.73
CA LYS A 353 -15.65 20.61 -5.11
C LYS A 353 -14.60 20.40 -4.02
N THR A 354 -14.96 20.69 -2.77
CA THR A 354 -14.05 20.48 -1.62
C THR A 354 -13.81 19.00 -1.38
N ILE A 355 -14.86 18.18 -1.48
CA ILE A 355 -14.77 16.73 -1.28
C ILE A 355 -13.93 16.08 -2.37
N SER A 356 -14.13 16.47 -3.62
CA SER A 356 -13.38 15.99 -4.77
C SER A 356 -11.88 16.22 -4.61
N ASN A 357 -11.48 17.44 -4.21
CA ASN A 357 -10.07 17.76 -3.95
C ASN A 357 -9.50 16.92 -2.79
N ASN A 358 -10.25 16.80 -1.69
CA ASN A 358 -9.82 15.98 -0.55
C ASN A 358 -9.67 14.50 -0.92
N ARG A 359 -10.60 13.96 -1.72
CA ARG A 359 -10.59 12.56 -2.16
C ARG A 359 -9.47 12.27 -3.15
N LEU A 360 -9.20 13.18 -4.08
CA LEU A 360 -8.07 13.05 -5.01
C LEU A 360 -6.73 13.09 -4.24
N ASN A 361 -6.59 14.00 -3.28
CA ASN A 361 -5.41 14.07 -2.40
C ASN A 361 -5.25 12.80 -1.53
N ASP A 362 -6.35 12.27 -1.00
CA ASP A 362 -6.34 11.01 -0.24
C ASP A 362 -5.91 9.84 -1.13
N LEU A 363 -6.37 9.77 -2.38
CA LEU A 363 -5.95 8.77 -3.36
C LEU A 363 -4.43 8.88 -3.63
N HIS A 364 -3.91 10.09 -3.86
CA HIS A 364 -2.47 10.30 -4.07
C HIS A 364 -1.66 9.81 -2.87
N LYS A 365 -2.05 10.16 -1.64
CA LYS A 365 -1.36 9.71 -0.42
C LYS A 365 -1.45 8.21 -0.20
N GLU A 366 -2.59 7.59 -0.52
CA GLU A 366 -2.81 6.16 -0.36
C GLU A 366 -1.84 5.34 -1.24
N TYR A 367 -1.58 5.82 -2.46
CA TYR A 367 -0.78 5.10 -3.45
C TYR A 367 0.62 5.68 -3.68
N GLU A 368 1.03 6.79 -3.05
CA GLU A 368 2.34 7.46 -3.26
C GLU A 368 3.53 6.50 -3.24
N THR A 369 3.54 5.53 -2.32
CA THR A 369 4.65 4.58 -2.17
C THR A 369 4.72 3.52 -3.28
N VAL A 370 3.59 3.23 -3.94
CA VAL A 370 3.46 2.14 -4.91
C VAL A 370 3.28 2.66 -6.33
N PHE A 371 2.62 3.80 -6.48
CA PHE A 371 2.43 4.54 -7.72
C PHE A 371 2.91 6.00 -7.57
N PRO A 372 4.23 6.25 -7.44
CA PRO A 372 4.79 7.58 -7.24
C PRO A 372 4.38 8.62 -8.28
N ALA A 373 4.25 8.22 -9.55
CA ALA A 373 3.86 9.14 -10.63
C ALA A 373 2.34 9.35 -10.75
N LEU A 374 1.51 8.82 -9.83
CA LEU A 374 0.05 8.88 -9.89
C LEU A 374 -0.47 10.33 -10.00
N GLU A 375 0.08 11.26 -9.22
CA GLU A 375 -0.33 12.66 -9.28
C GLU A 375 -0.06 13.27 -10.67
N LYS A 376 1.09 12.95 -11.28
CA LYS A 376 1.43 13.43 -12.62
C LYS A 376 0.48 12.85 -13.68
N PHE A 377 0.15 11.56 -13.58
CA PHE A 377 -0.77 10.91 -14.53
C PHE A 377 -2.22 11.35 -14.37
N THR A 378 -2.73 11.49 -13.14
CA THR A 378 -4.09 11.98 -12.90
C THR A 378 -4.28 13.42 -13.38
N LYS A 379 -3.27 14.29 -13.24
CA LYS A 379 -3.28 15.66 -13.77
C LYS A 379 -3.41 15.73 -15.30
N CYS A 380 -3.04 14.68 -16.04
CA CYS A 380 -3.15 14.63 -17.50
C CYS A 380 -4.61 14.70 -17.97
N PHE A 381 -5.56 14.36 -17.10
CA PHE A 381 -6.98 14.39 -17.38
C PHE A 381 -7.65 15.70 -16.93
N SER A 382 -6.86 16.72 -16.59
CA SER A 382 -7.39 18.03 -16.21
C SER A 382 -7.97 18.76 -17.42
N ASN A 383 -9.20 19.24 -17.30
CA ASN A 383 -10.00 19.85 -18.37
C ASN A 383 -10.37 18.91 -19.53
N GLU A 384 -10.14 17.59 -19.38
CA GLU A 384 -10.56 16.59 -20.37
C GLU A 384 -12.02 16.18 -20.14
N PRO A 385 -12.72 15.66 -21.17
CA PRO A 385 -14.07 15.14 -20.99
C PRO A 385 -14.08 13.97 -20.00
N GLN A 386 -15.19 13.79 -19.30
CA GLN A 386 -15.36 12.70 -18.33
C GLN A 386 -15.18 11.31 -18.96
N GLU A 387 -15.70 11.14 -20.18
CA GLU A 387 -15.57 9.92 -20.97
C GLU A 387 -14.49 10.13 -22.04
N VAL A 388 -13.53 9.22 -22.09
CA VAL A 388 -12.43 9.20 -23.07
C VAL A 388 -12.26 7.80 -23.62
N THR A 389 -11.79 7.66 -24.86
CA THR A 389 -11.37 6.35 -25.38
C THR A 389 -9.97 6.02 -24.88
N LEU A 390 -9.63 4.73 -24.85
CA LEU A 390 -8.29 4.28 -24.49
C LEU A 390 -7.21 4.95 -25.33
N ASN A 391 -7.43 5.10 -26.64
CA ASN A 391 -6.48 5.76 -27.53
C ASN A 391 -6.19 7.23 -27.11
N ILE A 392 -7.23 8.00 -26.78
CA ILE A 392 -7.07 9.38 -26.31
C ILE A 392 -6.32 9.40 -24.97
N ALA A 393 -6.71 8.54 -24.02
CA ALA A 393 -6.07 8.44 -22.72
C ALA A 393 -4.57 8.07 -22.85
N CYS A 394 -4.24 7.12 -23.71
CA CYS A 394 -2.86 6.75 -24.02
C CYS A 394 -2.05 7.93 -24.59
N ASN A 395 -2.64 8.73 -25.47
CA ASN A 395 -1.98 9.92 -26.02
C ASN A 395 -1.72 11.00 -24.95
N LEU A 396 -2.64 11.20 -24.00
CA LEU A 396 -2.46 12.12 -22.88
C LEU A 396 -1.31 11.68 -21.97
N ILE A 397 -1.28 10.38 -21.62
CA ILE A 397 -0.19 9.80 -20.83
C ILE A 397 1.13 9.86 -21.58
N GLY A 398 1.15 9.59 -22.88
CA GLY A 398 2.36 9.67 -23.73
C GLY A 398 3.01 11.05 -23.63
N LYS A 399 2.24 12.13 -23.79
CA LYS A 399 2.74 13.51 -23.62
C LYS A 399 3.33 13.77 -22.24
N ALA A 400 2.77 13.16 -21.19
CA ALA A 400 3.28 13.32 -19.82
C ALA A 400 4.55 12.53 -19.55
N LEU A 401 4.76 11.41 -20.25
CA LEU A 401 6.00 10.64 -20.24
C LEU A 401 7.12 11.38 -20.99
N ASP A 402 6.78 12.14 -22.04
CA ASP A 402 7.75 12.95 -22.81
C ASP A 402 8.24 14.20 -22.06
N ASN A 403 7.48 14.69 -21.06
CA ASN A 403 7.87 15.84 -20.24
C ASN A 403 8.85 15.44 -19.12
N ASP A 404 10.11 15.86 -19.26
CA ASP A 404 11.24 15.45 -18.40
C ASP A 404 11.50 16.34 -17.15
N ASP A 405 10.58 17.25 -16.81
CA ASP A 405 10.71 18.24 -15.74
C ASP A 405 10.49 17.70 -14.31
N VAL A 406 11.21 16.65 -13.93
CA VAL A 406 11.08 16.04 -12.58
C VAL A 406 12.43 15.99 -11.88
N SER A 407 12.51 16.44 -10.63
CA SER A 407 13.71 16.34 -9.80
C SER A 407 13.72 15.10 -8.89
N ASP A 408 12.55 14.61 -8.48
CA ASP A 408 12.41 13.45 -7.60
C ASP A 408 12.84 12.13 -8.28
N LYS A 409 13.72 11.38 -7.59
CA LYS A 409 14.29 10.12 -8.11
C LYS A 409 13.23 9.05 -8.30
N LEU A 410 12.36 8.88 -7.32
CA LEU A 410 11.39 7.80 -7.29
C LEU A 410 10.32 8.02 -8.37
N LEU A 411 9.88 9.27 -8.53
CA LEU A 411 8.94 9.67 -9.58
C LEU A 411 9.57 9.48 -10.97
N LYS A 412 10.81 9.93 -11.19
CA LYS A 412 11.52 9.69 -12.46
C LYS A 412 11.66 8.21 -12.79
N GLN A 413 12.01 7.39 -11.81
CA GLN A 413 12.12 5.95 -12.01
C GLN A 413 10.78 5.32 -12.40
N ASP A 414 9.69 5.71 -11.75
CA ASP A 414 8.35 5.21 -12.08
C ASP A 414 7.94 5.62 -13.50
N LEU A 415 8.20 6.87 -13.90
CA LEU A 415 7.97 7.34 -15.28
C LEU A 415 8.75 6.51 -16.33
N ILE A 416 10.03 6.25 -16.08
CA ILE A 416 10.88 5.45 -17.00
C ILE A 416 10.39 3.99 -17.11
N LEU A 417 9.85 3.43 -16.02
CA LEU A 417 9.31 2.07 -16.00
C LEU A 417 7.91 1.99 -16.63
N SER A 418 7.17 3.09 -16.61
CA SER A 418 5.86 3.28 -17.23
C SER A 418 5.95 3.63 -18.72
N ASP A 419 6.80 2.90 -19.46
CA ASP A 419 7.07 3.11 -20.88
C ASP A 419 5.92 2.75 -21.84
N ASN A 420 4.87 2.10 -21.32
CA ASN A 420 3.66 1.78 -22.07
C ASN A 420 2.45 2.56 -21.49
N PRO A 421 1.91 3.54 -22.23
CA PRO A 421 0.74 4.30 -21.80
C PRO A 421 -0.48 3.43 -21.43
N ALA A 422 -0.74 2.35 -22.16
CA ALA A 422 -1.88 1.48 -21.88
C ALA A 422 -1.75 0.80 -20.50
N GLN A 423 -0.52 0.42 -20.12
CA GLN A 423 -0.26 -0.13 -18.78
C GLN A 423 -0.45 0.91 -17.69
N VAL A 424 -0.13 2.18 -17.95
CA VAL A 424 -0.44 3.27 -17.01
C VAL A 424 -1.95 3.42 -16.83
N ILE A 425 -2.73 3.33 -17.91
CA ILE A 425 -4.20 3.36 -17.81
C ILE A 425 -4.73 2.18 -17.00
N GLN A 426 -4.21 0.96 -17.19
CA GLN A 426 -4.56 -0.21 -16.37
C GLN A 426 -4.26 0.03 -14.89
N ARG A 427 -3.11 0.66 -14.57
CA ARG A 427 -2.80 1.05 -13.18
C ARG A 427 -3.80 2.07 -12.64
N LEU A 428 -4.18 3.09 -13.42
CA LEU A 428 -5.21 4.07 -13.06
C LEU A 428 -6.59 3.42 -12.86
N TYR A 429 -6.91 2.39 -13.63
CA TYR A 429 -8.09 1.56 -13.42
C TYR A 429 -8.02 0.79 -12.10
N SER A 430 -6.88 0.17 -11.80
CA SER A 430 -6.68 -0.66 -10.59
C SER A 430 -6.76 0.12 -9.27
N VAL A 431 -6.48 1.43 -9.29
CA VAL A 431 -6.63 2.32 -8.11
C VAL A 431 -8.02 2.98 -8.06
N GLY A 432 -8.85 2.75 -9.08
CA GLY A 432 -10.22 3.25 -9.19
C GLY A 432 -10.31 4.73 -9.55
N PHE A 433 -9.29 5.25 -10.24
CA PHE A 433 -9.35 6.59 -10.83
C PHE A 433 -10.17 6.58 -12.14
N ILE A 434 -10.03 5.51 -12.93
CA ILE A 434 -10.74 5.28 -14.19
C ILE A 434 -11.58 4.01 -14.08
N GLY A 435 -12.77 4.03 -14.69
CA GLY A 435 -13.63 2.87 -14.90
C GLY A 435 -13.66 2.46 -16.37
N LEU A 436 -13.97 1.21 -16.63
CA LEU A 436 -14.07 0.63 -17.97
C LEU A 436 -15.54 0.36 -18.29
N TYR A 437 -15.98 0.70 -19.50
CA TYR A 437 -17.34 0.38 -19.94
C TYR A 437 -17.50 -1.13 -20.16
N ASN A 438 -18.59 -1.68 -19.63
CA ASN A 438 -18.96 -3.07 -19.75
C ASN A 438 -20.20 -3.20 -20.63
N ASP A 439 -20.04 -3.70 -21.87
CA ASP A 439 -21.15 -3.88 -22.81
C ASP A 439 -22.22 -4.87 -22.30
N THR A 440 -21.84 -5.86 -21.48
CA THR A 440 -22.74 -6.89 -20.94
C THR A 440 -23.70 -6.31 -19.91
N SER A 441 -23.18 -5.52 -18.97
CA SER A 441 -23.98 -4.85 -17.94
C SER A 441 -24.46 -3.46 -18.37
N SER A 442 -24.02 -2.98 -19.55
CA SER A 442 -24.27 -1.63 -20.06
C SER A 442 -23.88 -0.52 -19.07
N SER A 443 -22.83 -0.77 -18.28
CA SER A 443 -22.47 0.04 -17.12
C SER A 443 -20.97 0.30 -17.07
N TYR A 444 -20.54 1.30 -16.29
CA TYR A 444 -19.12 1.50 -16.02
C TYR A 444 -18.71 0.73 -14.77
N VAL A 445 -17.66 -0.06 -14.91
CA VAL A 445 -17.09 -0.83 -13.80
C VAL A 445 -15.84 -0.13 -13.31
N PHE A 446 -15.73 0.05 -11.99
CA PHE A 446 -14.54 0.60 -11.35
C PHE A 446 -13.90 -0.48 -10.49
N CYS A 447 -12.58 -0.62 -10.63
CA CYS A 447 -11.80 -1.45 -9.73
C CYS A 447 -11.18 -0.58 -8.65
N HIS A 448 -11.55 -0.83 -7.41
CA HIS A 448 -11.01 -0.11 -6.27
C HIS A 448 -9.92 -0.88 -5.51
N ASP A 449 -9.55 -1.99 -6.12
CA ASP A 449 -9.07 -3.17 -5.45
C ASP A 449 -7.92 -3.81 -6.24
N GLY A 450 -7.13 -3.04 -6.98
CA GLY A 450 -5.83 -3.48 -7.54
C GLY A 450 -5.86 -4.67 -8.50
N LYS A 451 -7.06 -5.11 -8.93
CA LYS A 451 -7.31 -6.28 -9.78
C LYS A 451 -6.81 -6.02 -11.19
N ASP A 452 -6.39 -7.09 -11.87
CA ASP A 452 -6.30 -7.03 -13.32
C ASP A 452 -7.73 -6.85 -13.83
N PRO A 453 -7.96 -5.95 -14.79
CA PRO A 453 -9.26 -5.91 -15.41
C PRO A 453 -9.58 -7.30 -15.95
N ASP A 454 -10.78 -7.82 -15.67
CA ASP A 454 -11.24 -9.11 -16.21
C ASP A 454 -11.36 -9.10 -17.74
N ARG A 455 -11.02 -7.97 -18.37
CA ARG A 455 -11.23 -7.66 -19.78
C ARG A 455 -10.03 -6.95 -20.35
N ASP A 456 -9.73 -7.31 -21.59
CA ASP A 456 -8.68 -6.66 -22.35
C ASP A 456 -9.08 -5.23 -22.71
N PHE A 457 -8.10 -4.33 -22.58
CA PHE A 457 -8.21 -2.92 -22.92
C PHE A 457 -8.02 -2.77 -24.43
N ASN A 458 -9.12 -2.68 -25.17
CA ASN A 458 -9.09 -2.43 -26.61
C ASN A 458 -8.91 -0.93 -26.89
N PRO A 459 -8.31 -0.54 -28.03
CA PRO A 459 -8.11 0.89 -28.37
C PRO A 459 -9.39 1.73 -28.34
N ASP A 460 -10.54 1.12 -28.67
CA ASP A 460 -11.86 1.74 -28.70
C ASP A 460 -12.64 1.56 -27.40
N SER A 461 -12.05 0.92 -26.38
CA SER A 461 -12.67 0.80 -25.06
C SER A 461 -12.94 2.18 -24.48
N LYS A 462 -14.17 2.36 -24.00
CA LYS A 462 -14.62 3.59 -23.35
C LYS A 462 -14.20 3.58 -21.89
N LEU A 463 -13.58 4.67 -21.46
CA LEU A 463 -13.09 4.90 -20.12
C LEU A 463 -13.85 6.06 -19.49
N LEU A 464 -14.19 5.93 -18.22
CA LEU A 464 -14.83 6.99 -17.44
C LEU A 464 -13.90 7.41 -16.31
N ILE A 465 -13.53 8.68 -16.26
CA ILE A 465 -12.89 9.25 -15.06
C ILE A 465 -13.95 9.24 -13.95
N HIS A 466 -13.59 8.71 -12.78
CA HIS A 466 -14.55 8.58 -11.68
C HIS A 466 -15.15 9.96 -11.35
N PRO A 467 -16.50 10.12 -11.30
CA PRO A 467 -17.11 11.44 -11.18
C PRO A 467 -16.70 12.21 -9.93
N CYS A 468 -16.44 11.51 -8.82
CA CYS A 468 -15.92 12.11 -7.59
C CYS A 468 -14.62 12.92 -7.75
N TYR A 469 -13.80 12.70 -8.81
CA TYR A 469 -12.53 13.42 -9.02
C TYR A 469 -12.64 14.57 -10.04
N LEU A 470 -13.71 14.63 -10.83
CA LEU A 470 -13.82 15.58 -11.95
C LEU A 470 -13.71 17.04 -11.53
N LEU A 471 -14.30 17.39 -10.39
CA LEU A 471 -14.29 18.76 -9.86
C LEU A 471 -12.88 19.21 -9.43
N ALA A 472 -12.06 18.29 -8.92
CA ALA A 472 -10.66 18.56 -8.60
C ALA A 472 -9.79 18.75 -9.85
N LEU A 473 -10.19 18.14 -10.98
CA LEU A 473 -9.52 18.22 -12.27
C LEU A 473 -9.97 19.44 -13.11
N ASN A 474 -10.74 20.36 -12.53
CA ASN A 474 -11.30 21.56 -13.17
C ASN A 474 -12.23 21.27 -14.36
N ASN A 475 -12.86 20.09 -14.42
CA ASN A 475 -13.80 19.76 -15.49
C ASN A 475 -15.12 20.52 -15.27
N GLN A 476 -15.38 21.56 -16.09
CA GLN A 476 -16.52 22.48 -15.95
C GLN A 476 -17.87 21.90 -16.44
N ASN A 477 -17.86 20.76 -17.15
CA ASN A 477 -19.05 20.17 -17.78
C ASN A 477 -19.64 19.01 -16.98
N ILE A 478 -20.11 19.27 -15.76
CA ILE A 478 -20.77 18.28 -14.90
C ILE A 478 -22.26 18.17 -15.26
N GLY A 479 -22.88 19.26 -15.70
CA GLY A 479 -24.34 19.37 -15.76
C GLY A 479 -25.07 18.61 -16.87
N LEU A 480 -24.40 18.08 -17.90
CA LEU A 480 -25.10 17.58 -19.11
C LEU A 480 -24.85 16.10 -19.48
N ASN A 481 -23.74 15.47 -19.06
CA ASN A 481 -23.39 14.10 -19.48
C ASN A 481 -23.45 13.04 -18.36
N ILE A 482 -23.72 13.44 -17.11
CA ILE A 482 -23.81 12.51 -15.96
C ILE A 482 -25.00 11.53 -16.08
N ASN A 483 -25.96 11.82 -16.97
CA ASN A 483 -27.04 10.90 -17.31
C ASN A 483 -26.54 9.64 -18.03
N ASN A 484 -25.36 9.62 -18.64
CA ASN A 484 -24.85 8.44 -19.37
C ASN A 484 -24.11 7.43 -18.49
N ALA A 485 -23.75 7.81 -17.25
CA ALA A 485 -23.14 6.92 -16.27
C ALA A 485 -24.22 6.35 -15.34
N GLU A 486 -25.26 5.70 -15.90
CA GLU A 486 -26.47 5.34 -15.15
C GLU A 486 -26.17 4.37 -14.00
N ASP A 487 -25.21 3.46 -14.18
CA ASP A 487 -24.79 2.50 -13.17
C ASP A 487 -23.25 2.48 -13.04
N ILE A 488 -22.73 3.06 -11.96
CA ILE A 488 -21.34 2.88 -11.52
C ILE A 488 -21.33 1.67 -10.60
N HIS A 489 -20.72 0.58 -11.05
CA HIS A 489 -20.55 -0.62 -10.25
C HIS A 489 -19.11 -0.71 -9.77
N ASP A 490 -18.93 -0.56 -8.46
CA ASP A 490 -17.71 -1.00 -7.80
C ASP A 490 -17.73 -2.53 -7.77
N GLU A 491 -16.80 -3.18 -8.47
CA GLU A 491 -16.64 -4.63 -8.36
C GLU A 491 -15.96 -4.97 -7.02
N TYR A 492 -16.60 -5.87 -6.24
CA TYR A 492 -16.09 -6.34 -4.94
C TYR A 492 -15.72 -7.84 -4.92
N ASP A 493 -16.00 -8.59 -6.01
CA ASP A 493 -15.69 -10.02 -6.14
C ASP A 493 -14.29 -10.24 -6.73
N ILE A 494 -13.34 -10.74 -5.92
CA ILE A 494 -11.92 -10.85 -6.32
C ILE A 494 -11.16 -12.03 -5.67
N GLU A 495 -10.52 -12.84 -6.52
CA GLU A 495 -9.20 -13.49 -6.31
C GLU A 495 -8.07 -12.51 -6.70
N VAL A 496 -7.05 -12.34 -5.85
CA VAL A 496 -6.15 -11.16 -5.86
C VAL A 496 -4.81 -11.40 -6.57
N SER A 497 -4.45 -10.52 -7.52
CA SER A 497 -3.06 -10.17 -7.87
C SER A 497 -2.82 -8.69 -7.52
N SER A 498 -1.65 -8.32 -6.98
CA SER A 498 -1.37 -6.95 -6.49
C SER A 498 -0.46 -6.19 -7.45
N ILE A 499 -1.05 -5.63 -8.50
CA ILE A 499 -0.34 -5.18 -9.71
C ILE A 499 0.66 -4.07 -9.44
N ASP A 500 0.38 -3.04 -8.64
CA ASP A 500 1.31 -1.88 -8.60
C ASP A 500 2.65 -2.18 -7.92
N LYS A 501 2.67 -2.97 -6.83
CA LYS A 501 3.93 -3.43 -6.20
C LYS A 501 4.63 -4.48 -7.08
N GLU A 502 3.85 -5.24 -7.85
CA GLU A 502 4.39 -6.16 -8.84
C GLU A 502 4.90 -5.46 -10.07
N PHE A 503 4.31 -4.36 -10.53
CA PHE A 503 4.60 -3.72 -11.80
C PHE A 503 6.06 -3.30 -11.84
N ARG A 504 6.53 -2.61 -10.80
CA ARG A 504 7.94 -2.25 -10.66
C ARG A 504 8.84 -3.49 -10.57
N LYS A 505 8.48 -4.48 -9.75
CA LYS A 505 9.27 -5.72 -9.58
C LYS A 505 9.34 -6.56 -10.85
N GLN A 506 8.22 -6.66 -11.57
CA GLN A 506 8.01 -7.34 -12.83
C GLN A 506 8.76 -6.60 -13.93
N LYS A 507 8.59 -5.28 -14.11
CA LYS A 507 9.34 -4.50 -15.11
C LYS A 507 10.85 -4.57 -14.90
N ILE A 508 11.33 -4.42 -13.66
CA ILE A 508 12.75 -4.60 -13.34
C ILE A 508 13.15 -6.07 -13.53
N GLY A 509 12.25 -7.01 -13.25
CA GLY A 509 12.45 -8.45 -13.48
C GLY A 509 12.59 -8.82 -14.95
N THR A 510 11.73 -8.27 -15.80
CA THR A 510 11.78 -8.37 -17.27
C THR A 510 13.07 -7.74 -17.76
N LEU A 511 13.41 -6.53 -17.30
CA LEU A 511 14.69 -5.88 -17.65
C LEU A 511 15.89 -6.77 -17.28
N ILE A 512 15.89 -7.42 -16.12
CA ILE A 512 16.95 -8.37 -15.73
C ILE A 512 16.94 -9.62 -16.64
N SER A 513 15.76 -10.16 -16.93
CA SER A 513 15.58 -11.35 -17.77
C SER A 513 16.02 -11.11 -19.22
N ASP A 514 15.75 -9.92 -19.76
CA ASP A 514 16.11 -9.54 -21.13
C ASP A 514 17.62 -9.59 -21.36
N LEU A 515 18.44 -9.26 -20.35
CA LEU A 515 19.89 -9.40 -20.45
C LEU A 515 20.34 -10.83 -20.80
N ASN A 516 19.63 -11.84 -20.28
CA ASN A 516 19.93 -13.25 -20.52
C ASN A 516 19.49 -13.72 -21.91
N LYS A 517 18.57 -13.00 -22.56
CA LYS A 517 18.12 -13.28 -23.92
C LYS A 517 19.05 -12.67 -24.97
N ILE A 518 19.75 -11.60 -24.63
CA ILE A 518 20.67 -10.89 -25.54
C ILE A 518 22.04 -11.61 -25.57
N SER A 519 22.35 -12.22 -26.70
CA SER A 519 23.62 -12.85 -27.05
C SER A 519 24.81 -11.89 -27.04
N GLU A 520 26.00 -12.46 -26.79
CA GLU A 520 27.26 -11.72 -26.87
C GLU A 520 27.74 -11.63 -28.32
N GLY A 521 28.39 -10.52 -28.68
CA GLY A 521 28.91 -10.29 -30.02
C GLY A 521 28.17 -9.19 -30.79
N HIS A 522 28.37 -9.17 -32.10
CA HIS A 522 27.92 -8.08 -32.97
C HIS A 522 26.45 -8.16 -33.38
N GLU A 523 25.85 -9.36 -33.38
CA GLU A 523 24.49 -9.57 -33.90
C GLU A 523 23.45 -8.82 -33.07
N GLU A 524 23.46 -8.96 -31.74
CA GLU A 524 22.49 -8.30 -30.84
C GLU A 524 23.13 -7.16 -30.02
N GLN A 525 24.18 -6.53 -30.56
CA GLN A 525 24.88 -5.44 -29.86
C GLN A 525 23.98 -4.21 -29.62
N LEU A 526 23.04 -3.94 -30.53
CA LEU A 526 22.11 -2.82 -30.42
C LEU A 526 21.13 -3.02 -29.24
N ASP A 527 20.65 -4.25 -29.06
CA ASP A 527 19.77 -4.61 -27.94
C ASP A 527 20.51 -4.48 -26.62
N PHE A 528 21.79 -4.90 -26.57
CA PHE A 528 22.62 -4.67 -25.38
C PHE A 528 22.82 -3.18 -25.08
N TYR A 529 23.05 -2.36 -26.10
CA TYR A 529 23.21 -0.91 -25.92
C TYR A 529 21.94 -0.25 -25.40
N SER A 530 20.78 -0.63 -25.94
CA SER A 530 19.45 -0.19 -25.47
C SER A 530 19.21 -0.62 -24.02
N TRP A 531 19.54 -1.87 -23.69
CA TRP A 531 19.43 -2.41 -22.35
C TRP A 531 20.29 -1.64 -21.33
N VAL A 532 21.56 -1.35 -21.67
CA VAL A 532 22.47 -0.58 -20.81
C VAL A 532 21.94 0.85 -20.62
N LEU A 533 21.47 1.49 -21.69
CA LEU A 533 20.89 2.83 -21.63
C LEU A 533 19.69 2.87 -20.68
N LYS A 534 18.74 1.94 -20.85
CA LYS A 534 17.55 1.84 -19.98
C LYS A 534 17.93 1.56 -18.53
N SER A 535 18.90 0.66 -18.31
CA SER A 535 19.42 0.33 -16.97
C SER A 535 20.03 1.54 -16.26
N ILE A 536 20.84 2.35 -16.97
CA ILE A 536 21.43 3.57 -16.42
C ILE A 536 20.34 4.61 -16.13
N LYS A 537 19.41 4.83 -17.05
CA LYS A 537 18.27 5.74 -16.86
C LYS A 537 17.48 5.39 -15.59
N VAL A 538 17.22 4.10 -15.35
CA VAL A 538 16.53 3.64 -14.13
C VAL A 538 17.41 3.81 -12.88
N LEU A 539 18.67 3.36 -12.91
CA LEU A 539 19.52 3.32 -11.71
C LEU A 539 19.99 4.70 -11.24
N LEU A 540 20.29 5.60 -12.19
CA LEU A 540 20.88 6.92 -11.97
C LEU A 540 19.94 8.07 -12.34
N ALA A 541 18.63 7.84 -12.25
CA ALA A 541 17.59 8.78 -12.68
C ALA A 541 17.70 10.18 -12.07
N ALA A 542 18.16 10.29 -10.82
CA ALA A 542 18.30 11.59 -10.14
C ALA A 542 19.70 12.18 -10.30
N GLU A 543 20.70 11.36 -10.58
CA GLU A 543 22.11 11.74 -10.59
C GLU A 543 22.57 12.22 -11.97
N LEU A 544 21.99 11.67 -13.04
CA LEU A 544 22.31 11.96 -14.43
C LEU A 544 21.08 12.44 -15.22
N VAL A 545 21.25 13.51 -16.01
CA VAL A 545 20.23 14.04 -16.96
C VAL A 545 20.81 14.21 -18.35
N ASN A 546 19.95 14.42 -19.36
CA ASN A 546 20.34 14.53 -20.78
C ASN A 546 21.18 13.33 -21.23
N ILE A 547 20.69 12.11 -20.94
CA ILE A 547 21.38 10.86 -21.24
C ILE A 547 21.16 10.50 -22.71
N GLU A 548 22.18 10.70 -23.52
CA GLU A 548 22.19 10.44 -24.95
C GLU A 548 23.12 9.27 -25.29
N ILE A 549 22.76 8.47 -26.30
CA ILE A 549 23.62 7.40 -26.81
C ILE A 549 24.08 7.73 -28.23
N THR A 550 25.39 7.73 -28.45
CA THR A 550 25.99 7.84 -29.77
C THR A 550 26.48 6.46 -30.23
N GLN A 551 25.90 5.95 -31.30
CA GLN A 551 26.25 4.64 -31.86
C GLN A 551 27.50 4.74 -32.76
N LYS A 552 28.37 3.73 -32.69
CA LYS A 552 29.47 3.49 -33.64
C LYS A 552 29.50 2.00 -34.00
N ASN A 553 30.17 1.65 -35.09
CA ASN A 553 30.20 0.29 -35.66
C ASN A 553 30.54 -0.82 -34.64
N ASN A 554 31.44 -0.55 -33.67
CA ASN A 554 31.97 -1.57 -32.75
C ASN A 554 31.66 -1.32 -31.26
N PHE A 555 31.12 -0.16 -30.89
CA PHE A 555 30.77 0.22 -29.52
C PHE A 555 29.84 1.43 -29.52
N SER A 556 29.09 1.64 -28.45
CA SER A 556 28.31 2.88 -28.25
C SER A 556 28.88 3.69 -27.10
N THR A 557 28.74 5.01 -27.14
CA THR A 557 29.06 5.87 -25.99
C THR A 557 27.79 6.52 -25.49
N ILE A 558 27.49 6.36 -24.20
CA ILE A 558 26.52 7.21 -23.50
C ILE A 558 27.23 8.48 -23.02
N SER A 559 26.60 9.63 -23.21
CA SER A 559 26.96 10.88 -22.58
C SER A 559 25.80 11.40 -21.74
N ALA A 560 26.10 11.84 -20.52
CA ALA A 560 25.11 12.37 -19.59
C ALA A 560 25.66 13.59 -18.83
N THR A 561 24.78 14.46 -18.38
CA THR A 561 25.13 15.61 -17.52
C THR A 561 25.01 15.21 -16.05
N ASN A 562 26.07 15.45 -15.28
CA ASN A 562 26.12 15.18 -13.84
C ASN A 562 25.52 16.34 -13.05
N ILE A 563 24.51 16.06 -12.23
CA ILE A 563 23.84 17.08 -11.40
C ILE A 563 24.63 17.39 -10.11
N GLY A 564 25.42 16.43 -9.58
CA GLY A 564 26.17 16.64 -8.34
C GLY A 564 25.31 16.64 -7.05
N ASN A 565 24.09 16.08 -7.09
CA ASN A 565 23.14 16.11 -5.97
C ASN A 565 23.42 15.14 -4.81
N LYS A 566 24.31 14.17 -5.01
CA LYS A 566 24.69 13.14 -4.01
C LYS A 566 26.19 13.20 -3.76
N ASP A 567 26.64 12.84 -2.56
CA ASP A 567 28.05 12.92 -2.14
C ASP A 567 29.04 12.43 -3.19
N ILE A 568 28.83 11.23 -3.76
CA ILE A 568 29.73 10.65 -4.75
C ILE A 568 29.68 11.39 -6.09
N TRP A 569 28.52 11.89 -6.50
CA TRP A 569 28.35 12.61 -7.75
C TRP A 569 28.87 14.05 -7.67
N ASN A 570 28.80 14.65 -6.48
CA ASN A 570 29.47 15.92 -6.16
C ASN A 570 30.99 15.76 -6.15
N GLU A 571 31.51 14.65 -5.59
CA GLU A 571 32.93 14.28 -5.67
C GLU A 571 33.37 14.11 -7.14
N ILE A 572 32.59 13.39 -7.95
CA ILE A 572 32.82 13.24 -9.41
C ILE A 572 32.81 14.59 -10.13
N LEU A 573 31.89 15.49 -9.78
CA LEU A 573 31.78 16.81 -10.39
C LEU A 573 33.01 17.68 -10.08
N ASN A 574 33.40 17.76 -8.80
CA ASN A 574 34.41 18.71 -8.32
C ASN A 574 35.83 18.15 -8.39
N GLU A 575 36.08 16.95 -7.87
CA GLU A 575 37.42 16.37 -7.80
C GLU A 575 37.89 15.84 -9.16
N TYR A 576 36.96 15.22 -9.91
CA TYR A 576 37.25 14.64 -11.23
C TYR A 576 36.85 15.56 -12.40
N LYS A 577 36.35 16.77 -12.14
CA LYS A 577 35.91 17.75 -13.14
C LYS A 577 34.89 17.19 -14.16
N CYS A 578 34.05 16.26 -13.72
CA CYS A 578 33.12 15.56 -14.61
C CYS A 578 31.72 16.19 -14.56
N SER A 579 31.55 17.32 -15.25
CA SER A 579 30.21 17.89 -15.52
C SER A 579 29.45 17.06 -16.56
N LYS A 580 30.17 16.42 -17.50
CA LYS A 580 29.64 15.40 -18.40
C LYS A 580 30.30 14.06 -18.14
N VAL A 581 29.48 13.02 -17.99
CA VAL A 581 29.90 11.64 -17.76
C VAL A 581 29.85 10.89 -19.09
N PHE A 582 30.93 10.18 -19.41
CA PHE A 582 31.04 9.37 -20.62
C PHE A 582 31.17 7.89 -20.26
N ILE A 583 30.39 7.06 -20.94
CA ILE A 583 30.32 5.62 -20.70
C ILE A 583 30.41 4.88 -22.04
N ASN A 584 31.50 4.17 -22.31
CA ASN A 584 31.58 3.30 -23.48
C ASN A 584 30.98 1.93 -23.18
N ILE A 585 30.24 1.36 -24.13
CA ILE A 585 29.53 0.10 -23.99
C ILE A 585 30.03 -0.90 -25.04
N TYR A 586 30.39 -2.10 -24.59
CA TYR A 586 30.86 -3.18 -25.44
C TYR A 586 30.08 -4.47 -25.18
N ASN A 587 29.43 -5.05 -26.20
CA ASN A 587 28.73 -6.33 -26.07
C ASN A 587 29.68 -7.55 -26.16
N LYS A 588 30.76 -7.56 -25.36
CA LYS A 588 31.77 -8.64 -25.34
C LYS A 588 32.39 -8.83 -23.96
N GLN A 589 32.84 -10.05 -23.67
CA GLN A 589 33.74 -10.34 -22.56
C GLN A 589 35.19 -10.03 -22.94
N GLY A 590 35.97 -9.61 -21.96
CA GLY A 590 37.38 -9.24 -22.14
C GLY A 590 37.54 -7.93 -22.93
N LEU A 591 38.12 -6.93 -22.27
CA LEU A 591 38.45 -5.66 -22.93
C LEU A 591 39.87 -5.71 -23.49
N SER A 592 40.05 -5.06 -24.63
CA SER A 592 41.35 -4.83 -25.25
C SER A 592 41.93 -3.47 -24.85
N ARG A 593 43.23 -3.27 -25.05
CA ARG A 593 43.88 -1.97 -24.82
C ARG A 593 43.21 -0.84 -25.64
N ASN A 594 42.79 -1.13 -26.87
CA ASN A 594 42.15 -0.15 -27.74
C ASN A 594 40.81 0.33 -27.19
N ASP A 595 40.08 -0.52 -26.45
CA ASP A 595 38.81 -0.15 -25.84
C ASP A 595 39.03 0.95 -24.76
N TYR A 596 40.04 0.78 -23.90
CA TYR A 596 40.44 1.78 -22.91
C TYR A 596 40.99 3.07 -23.55
N LEU A 597 41.79 2.94 -24.61
CA LEU A 597 42.32 4.11 -25.32
C LEU A 597 41.19 4.94 -25.94
N SER A 598 40.21 4.29 -26.58
CA SER A 598 39.13 4.95 -27.30
C SER A 598 38.31 5.93 -26.45
N ILE A 599 38.02 5.57 -25.19
CA ILE A 599 37.32 6.47 -24.27
C ILE A 599 38.25 7.56 -23.74
N SER A 600 39.51 7.21 -23.44
CA SER A 600 40.50 8.16 -22.94
C SER A 600 40.77 9.28 -23.95
N ASP A 601 40.91 8.95 -25.24
CA ASP A 601 41.15 9.92 -26.31
C ASP A 601 39.95 10.85 -26.49
N LYS A 602 38.73 10.33 -26.37
CA LYS A 602 37.49 11.10 -26.50
C LYS A 602 37.32 12.16 -25.41
N ILE A 603 37.79 11.88 -24.19
CA ILE A 603 37.61 12.77 -23.03
C ILE A 603 38.85 13.60 -22.68
N PHE A 604 40.05 13.20 -23.14
CA PHE A 604 41.30 13.92 -22.87
C PHE A 604 41.24 15.40 -23.25
N ASN A 605 40.64 15.71 -24.41
CA ASN A 605 40.51 17.09 -24.90
C ASN A 605 39.41 17.90 -24.17
N LYS A 606 38.76 17.34 -23.14
CA LYS A 606 37.60 17.95 -22.46
C LYS A 606 37.85 18.28 -20.97
N ASP A 607 39.08 18.14 -20.47
CA ASP A 607 39.48 18.33 -19.05
C ASP A 607 38.67 17.46 -18.05
N ILE A 608 38.17 16.31 -18.53
CA ILE A 608 37.41 15.32 -17.75
C ILE A 608 38.36 14.23 -17.25
N LYS A 609 38.35 13.96 -15.95
CA LYS A 609 39.30 13.02 -15.32
C LYS A 609 38.72 11.65 -14.97
N LEU A 610 37.43 11.41 -15.23
CA LEU A 610 36.78 10.13 -14.95
C LEU A 610 35.88 9.71 -16.11
N ALA A 611 35.94 8.43 -16.47
CA ALA A 611 34.98 7.81 -17.38
C ALA A 611 34.73 6.35 -17.05
N PHE A 612 33.67 5.79 -17.62
CA PHE A 612 33.25 4.42 -17.36
C PHE A 612 33.26 3.56 -18.61
N ILE A 613 33.51 2.27 -18.45
CA ILE A 613 33.33 1.26 -19.50
C ILE A 613 32.38 0.19 -18.98
N ILE A 614 31.40 -0.19 -19.80
CA ILE A 614 30.46 -1.28 -19.53
C ILE A 614 30.70 -2.42 -20.52
N ASN A 615 30.85 -3.64 -20.00
CA ASN A 615 31.00 -4.84 -20.83
C ASN A 615 30.32 -6.09 -20.23
N ARG A 616 30.47 -7.25 -20.88
CA ARG A 616 29.79 -8.51 -20.52
C ARG A 616 30.53 -9.35 -19.46
N ASP A 617 31.56 -8.82 -18.82
CA ASP A 617 32.33 -9.59 -17.83
C ASP A 617 31.48 -10.01 -16.61
N LYS A 618 31.95 -11.01 -15.86
CA LYS A 618 31.24 -11.53 -14.69
C LYS A 618 31.38 -10.63 -13.46
N ASP A 619 32.46 -9.85 -13.38
CA ASP A 619 32.75 -8.96 -12.27
C ASP A 619 33.37 -7.63 -12.73
N ASN A 620 33.50 -6.69 -11.79
CA ASN A 620 34.15 -5.39 -12.03
C ASN A 620 35.66 -5.44 -11.79
N ASN A 621 36.23 -6.63 -11.55
CA ASN A 621 37.64 -6.74 -11.23
C ASN A 621 38.47 -6.49 -12.48
N ILE A 622 39.55 -5.76 -12.28
CA ILE A 622 40.58 -5.57 -13.29
C ILE A 622 41.55 -6.74 -13.21
N SER A 623 41.92 -7.30 -14.36
CA SER A 623 42.95 -8.34 -14.39
C SER A 623 44.27 -7.79 -13.83
N LYS A 624 44.86 -8.48 -12.85
CA LYS A 624 46.04 -7.99 -12.10
C LYS A 624 47.26 -7.68 -12.98
N TYR A 625 47.36 -8.28 -14.18
CA TYR A 625 48.56 -8.20 -15.02
C TYR A 625 48.40 -7.37 -16.30
N THR A 626 47.23 -7.40 -16.97
CA THR A 626 47.06 -6.75 -18.29
C THR A 626 46.26 -5.46 -18.22
N GLU A 627 45.00 -5.52 -17.77
CA GLU A 627 44.12 -4.34 -17.70
C GLU A 627 44.64 -3.30 -16.70
N LEU A 628 45.19 -3.75 -15.56
CA LEU A 628 45.78 -2.86 -14.55
C LEU A 628 46.93 -2.02 -15.13
N LYS A 629 47.73 -2.61 -16.01
CA LYS A 629 48.83 -1.91 -16.69
C LYS A 629 48.31 -0.80 -17.59
N TRP A 630 47.22 -1.06 -18.33
CA TRP A 630 46.61 -0.06 -19.21
C TRP A 630 45.96 1.08 -18.42
N VAL A 631 45.23 0.78 -17.36
CA VAL A 631 44.61 1.81 -16.51
C VAL A 631 45.66 2.69 -15.84
N ARG A 632 46.74 2.11 -15.32
CA ARG A 632 47.88 2.88 -14.77
C ARG A 632 48.58 3.72 -15.82
N GLU A 633 48.81 3.16 -17.01
CA GLU A 633 49.44 3.89 -18.11
C GLU A 633 48.60 5.12 -18.53
N ILE A 634 47.29 4.93 -18.69
CA ILE A 634 46.37 6.01 -19.07
C ILE A 634 46.29 7.06 -17.96
N TYR A 635 46.19 6.64 -16.70
CA TYR A 635 46.17 7.57 -15.57
C TYR A 635 47.46 8.39 -15.48
N ASN A 636 48.64 7.74 -15.56
CA ASN A 636 49.92 8.44 -15.47
C ASN A 636 50.18 9.38 -16.65
N LYS A 637 49.76 9.00 -17.86
CA LYS A 637 49.98 9.82 -19.07
C LYS A 637 48.95 10.93 -19.25
N LYS A 638 47.69 10.68 -18.89
CA LYS A 638 46.55 11.57 -19.22
C LYS A 638 45.80 12.10 -18.00
N GLY A 639 46.09 11.62 -16.79
CA GLY A 639 45.37 12.00 -15.57
C GLY A 639 43.93 11.50 -15.51
N ILE A 640 43.58 10.51 -16.34
CA ILE A 640 42.21 9.99 -16.51
C ILE A 640 42.07 8.66 -15.77
N LEU A 641 41.07 8.58 -14.91
CA LEU A 641 40.64 7.33 -14.29
C LEU A 641 39.52 6.68 -15.12
N ILE A 642 39.69 5.42 -15.51
CA ILE A 642 38.66 4.66 -16.22
C ILE A 642 38.17 3.55 -15.31
N ILE A 643 36.86 3.52 -15.04
CA ILE A 643 36.23 2.52 -14.19
C ILE A 643 35.44 1.53 -15.03
N LYS A 644 35.77 0.26 -14.89
CA LYS A 644 35.05 -0.85 -15.52
C LYS A 644 33.87 -1.28 -14.66
N LEU A 645 32.70 -1.36 -15.28
CA LEU A 645 31.47 -1.87 -14.71
C LEU A 645 31.00 -3.05 -15.58
N SER A 646 30.60 -4.15 -14.96
CA SER A 646 30.08 -5.29 -15.69
C SER A 646 28.56 -5.24 -15.85
N SER A 647 28.03 -5.92 -16.87
CA SER A 647 26.59 -6.12 -17.02
C SER A 647 26.00 -6.81 -15.78
N LYS A 648 26.73 -7.76 -15.17
CA LYS A 648 26.36 -8.40 -13.89
C LYS A 648 26.31 -7.42 -12.72
N PHE A 649 27.15 -6.39 -12.68
CA PHE A 649 27.03 -5.34 -11.68
C PHE A 649 25.72 -4.58 -11.83
N LEU A 650 25.37 -4.16 -13.05
CA LEU A 650 24.10 -3.48 -13.32
C LEU A 650 22.90 -4.36 -12.96
N GLU A 651 22.94 -5.65 -13.34
CA GLU A 651 21.91 -6.64 -12.98
C GLU A 651 21.71 -6.73 -11.46
N ARG A 652 22.80 -6.78 -10.69
CA ARG A 652 22.76 -6.80 -9.22
C ARG A 652 22.17 -5.51 -8.64
N GLN A 653 22.51 -4.35 -9.20
CA GLN A 653 21.93 -3.08 -8.73
C GLN A 653 20.45 -2.95 -9.11
N LEU A 654 20.04 -3.42 -10.29
CA LEU A 654 18.63 -3.51 -10.69
C LEU A 654 17.86 -4.45 -9.74
N SER A 655 18.43 -5.59 -9.38
CA SER A 655 17.80 -6.52 -8.44
C SER A 655 17.56 -5.86 -7.08
N LYS A 656 18.51 -5.04 -6.59
CA LYS A 656 18.33 -4.25 -5.36
C LYS A 656 17.27 -3.15 -5.52
N SER A 657 17.19 -2.49 -6.68
CA SER A 657 16.22 -1.41 -6.94
C SER A 657 14.76 -1.89 -7.06
N ARG A 658 14.52 -3.21 -7.08
CA ARG A 658 13.19 -3.82 -6.87
C ARG A 658 12.59 -3.46 -5.51
N ASN A 659 13.41 -3.13 -4.52
CA ASN A 659 12.94 -2.59 -3.23
C ASN A 659 13.09 -1.05 -3.24
N PRO A 660 11.99 -0.26 -3.17
CA PRO A 660 12.05 1.20 -3.16
C PRO A 660 12.93 1.79 -2.05
N GLN A 661 13.07 1.09 -0.91
CA GLN A 661 13.89 1.54 0.22
C GLN A 661 15.40 1.40 -0.04
N LYS A 662 15.82 0.62 -1.04
CA LYS A 662 17.24 0.39 -1.41
C LYS A 662 17.72 1.25 -2.59
N HIS A 663 17.02 2.34 -2.91
CA HIS A 663 17.29 3.17 -4.09
C HIS A 663 18.67 3.88 -4.11
N ASP A 664 19.37 3.96 -2.97
CA ASP A 664 20.70 4.61 -2.83
C ASP A 664 21.88 3.61 -2.83
N ASP A 665 21.62 2.30 -2.94
CA ASP A 665 22.66 1.27 -2.85
C ASP A 665 23.71 1.37 -3.98
N ILE A 666 23.31 1.79 -5.17
CA ILE A 666 24.24 1.97 -6.30
C ILE A 666 25.27 3.05 -6.01
N ASN A 667 24.89 4.15 -5.36
CA ASN A 667 25.81 5.25 -5.04
C ASN A 667 26.85 4.80 -4.02
N LYS A 668 26.46 3.98 -3.03
CA LYS A 668 27.38 3.37 -2.06
C LYS A 668 28.38 2.43 -2.73
N GLU A 669 27.91 1.58 -3.64
CA GLU A 669 28.77 0.64 -4.37
C GLU A 669 29.70 1.34 -5.38
N MET A 670 29.22 2.36 -6.08
CA MET A 670 30.04 3.22 -6.95
C MET A 670 31.14 3.93 -6.15
N LYS A 671 30.83 4.46 -4.96
CA LYS A 671 31.82 5.07 -4.06
C LYS A 671 32.90 4.08 -3.62
N LYS A 672 32.51 2.83 -3.29
CA LYS A 672 33.49 1.77 -2.98
C LYS A 672 34.37 1.44 -4.17
N LEU A 673 33.79 1.30 -5.37
CA LEU A 673 34.55 1.01 -6.60
C LEU A 673 35.54 2.13 -6.92
N ILE A 674 35.11 3.39 -6.93
CA ILE A 674 36.00 4.55 -7.16
C ILE A 674 37.16 4.53 -6.16
N LYS A 675 36.89 4.29 -4.87
CA LYS A 675 37.93 4.19 -3.83
C LYS A 675 38.91 3.04 -4.05
N ILE A 676 38.45 1.88 -4.52
CA ILE A 676 39.34 0.75 -4.83
C ILE A 676 40.28 1.13 -5.98
N TYR A 677 39.75 1.75 -7.02
CA TYR A 677 40.55 2.20 -8.15
C TYR A 677 41.59 3.25 -7.75
N THR A 678 41.22 4.24 -6.94
CA THR A 678 42.13 5.32 -6.51
C THR A 678 43.16 4.87 -5.49
N ASN A 679 42.75 4.15 -4.44
CA ASN A 679 43.63 3.79 -3.33
C ASN A 679 44.46 2.53 -3.62
N THR A 680 43.87 1.53 -4.25
CA THR A 680 44.51 0.21 -4.39
C THR A 680 45.23 0.06 -5.73
N TRP A 681 44.67 0.63 -6.80
CA TRP A 681 45.15 0.35 -8.16
C TRP A 681 46.00 1.46 -8.74
N VAL A 682 45.66 2.71 -8.45
CA VAL A 682 46.37 3.89 -8.97
C VAL A 682 47.30 4.55 -7.93
N ASN A 683 47.19 4.20 -6.64
CA ASN A 683 48.03 4.73 -5.54
C ASN A 683 48.07 6.27 -5.52
N ILE A 684 46.89 6.89 -5.46
CA ILE A 684 46.79 8.33 -5.24
C ILE A 684 47.18 8.61 -3.78
N LYS A 685 48.44 8.98 -3.51
CA LYS A 685 48.78 9.64 -2.25
C LYS A 685 48.02 10.97 -2.24
N LYS A 686 46.96 11.07 -1.41
CA LYS A 686 46.33 12.35 -1.08
C LYS A 686 47.45 13.27 -0.56
N LYS A 687 47.78 14.32 -1.32
CA LYS A 687 48.55 15.46 -0.83
C LYS A 687 47.60 16.45 -0.19
#